data_AF-A0A8K1CKU3-F1
#
_entry.id   AF-A0A8K1CKU3-F1
#
_cell.length_a   1.000
_cell.length_b   1.000
_cell.length_c   1.000
_cell.angle_alpha   90.00
_cell.angle_beta   90.00
_cell.angle_gamma   90.00
#
_symmetry.space_group_name_H-M   'P 1'
#
loop_
_entity.id
_entity.type
_entity.pdbx_description
1 polymer ?
#
loop_
_entity_poly.entity_id
_entity_poly.type
_entity_poly.pdbx_seq_one_letter_code
_entity_poly.pdbx_strand_id
1 'polypeptide(L)'
;MKIAAVVAAAAVAVSAVAAEPISYAEYQTGISEFNWEAGNSAIKPLILGGTEVPVGTSQYIAGMRSTAAGRSFCGGSLIHPKWILTAAHCESSIQYVNVGTHFLSGTTDGTPVKVIRKIHHPSYRSASSGFDYLLLELESEVSYPPVKLAKADGTDEPVGTVSTTLGWGTTSSGGSQSNVLLQVDVNIVSNDDCKKVLSVTDTMICAGGELNKDSCQGDSGGPLVVHQNGTDVLVGVVSWGRGCGQLGYPGVYARVSAGRAFIDHALVAFMLCFRRRALQPPKSQAAVRPRSQSLRLSAVQPLSRRLSVKYLVNARRHTHHSGQSDLKQPSEAVKGQPTTRFDTLLFEFTSIQGAYHCYYNAFFDLPKLVFQTTSLITYLDKGFPLPLIYFFAALLLINWLISFYRFQRRAMDSKLVVTRLFYLFDLFFAVFAPMVVLAYAYYQFKMDRDEFDLRESALSPGSYDRIARLFADPVQVDVFRDGFANTQLTKTSYLIAKLCLNTLVLYKWKHIIVYLIQQQHLEAKQRQVGLKQPRASQIRLHGPQRKRHRFAGTVLFFSGIAFVVSYTIISITSSQRNCAPFQQCRVMSFEWHLGANDTACPCIVYIDRDLMPTTFDQWMNPIDVTHELAEVARPGRLETVQIINRAVPTLPSELENCRSLQELILIYTKTQELPVWVKSFKHMHHLHVESNFLHYPLHTLPLDLFSEMKQLRFMRFGGPAALQEFPSLQGLRQLTTFVLSLPHSLTALPAFDGLERLATLFVADATHVPRLPSLQPLKNLKSFSLLRRNAVCCNGFVTGRCDLTDFQCKPRVDEPVVECVSERIDPQDLQLINSVNHFLCSVNLTSDVSDSEPRFESTDTLCGGVKYRQCAYNGRTGICYNGRMQVLHCDIFGEYEKLRRLEIARGIGPPCDPVVEKWLGCKVTAN
;
A
#
# COMPACT_ATOMS: atom_id res chain seq x y z
N MET A 1 7.60 -30.06 -26.51
CA MET A 1 8.90 -29.86 -25.83
C MET A 1 9.81 -28.85 -26.53
N LYS A 2 9.95 -28.83 -27.86
CA LYS A 2 10.83 -27.85 -28.54
C LYS A 2 10.33 -26.37 -28.53
N ILE A 3 9.04 -26.11 -28.31
CA ILE A 3 8.50 -24.73 -28.18
C ILE A 3 8.68 -24.18 -26.75
N ALA A 4 8.68 -25.03 -25.73
CA ALA A 4 8.97 -24.62 -24.34
C ALA A 4 10.45 -24.20 -24.19
N ALA A 5 11.36 -24.83 -24.94
CA ALA A 5 12.76 -24.42 -25.02
C ALA A 5 12.94 -23.10 -25.77
N VAL A 6 12.09 -22.76 -26.76
CA VAL A 6 12.14 -21.47 -27.47
C VAL A 6 11.53 -20.34 -26.63
N VAL A 7 10.50 -20.61 -25.82
CA VAL A 7 9.94 -19.66 -24.86
C VAL A 7 10.88 -19.44 -23.66
N ALA A 8 11.57 -20.50 -23.20
CA ALA A 8 12.63 -20.38 -22.19
C ALA A 8 13.88 -19.68 -22.76
N ALA A 9 14.27 -19.95 -24.01
CA ALA A 9 15.37 -19.26 -24.67
C ALA A 9 15.05 -17.80 -25.00
N ALA A 10 13.79 -17.44 -25.29
CA ALA A 10 13.36 -16.05 -25.42
C ALA A 10 13.30 -15.33 -24.07
N ALA A 11 12.92 -16.01 -22.99
CA ALA A 11 12.97 -15.47 -21.63
C ALA A 11 14.41 -15.31 -21.10
N VAL A 12 15.36 -16.15 -21.57
CA VAL A 12 16.79 -16.06 -21.23
C VAL A 12 17.55 -15.11 -22.17
N ALA A 13 17.13 -14.95 -23.43
CA ALA A 13 17.73 -14.00 -24.38
C ALA A 13 17.31 -12.54 -24.12
N VAL A 14 16.16 -12.29 -23.47
CA VAL A 14 15.79 -10.95 -22.99
C VAL A 14 16.67 -10.48 -21.83
N SER A 15 17.40 -11.39 -21.16
CA SER A 15 18.47 -11.02 -20.21
C SER A 15 19.81 -10.74 -20.89
N ALA A 16 19.96 -10.94 -22.20
CA ALA A 16 21.24 -10.89 -22.91
C ALA A 16 21.30 -9.87 -24.08
N VAL A 17 20.23 -9.11 -24.33
CA VAL A 17 20.23 -7.97 -25.29
C VAL A 17 19.65 -6.72 -24.63
N ALA A 18 19.87 -6.56 -23.33
CA ALA A 18 19.99 -5.22 -22.78
C ALA A 18 21.34 -4.68 -23.27
N ALA A 19 21.30 -3.67 -24.12
CA ALA A 19 22.45 -2.85 -24.42
C ALA A 19 23.13 -2.47 -23.10
N GLU A 20 24.46 -2.57 -23.10
CA GLU A 20 25.34 -2.44 -21.94
C GLU A 20 24.84 -1.35 -20.97
N PRO A 21 24.49 -1.72 -19.72
CA PRO A 21 24.36 -0.70 -18.69
C PRO A 21 25.75 -0.12 -18.48
N ILE A 22 25.86 1.20 -18.58
CA ILE A 22 26.97 1.96 -18.00
C ILE A 22 27.23 1.35 -16.63
N SER A 23 28.42 0.79 -16.45
CA SER A 23 28.70 -0.03 -15.28
C SER A 23 28.62 0.85 -14.04
N TYR A 24 28.11 0.29 -12.95
CA TYR A 24 28.12 0.91 -11.62
C TYR A 24 29.53 1.38 -11.19
N ALA A 25 30.60 0.91 -11.84
CA ALA A 25 31.97 1.34 -11.60
C ALA A 25 32.30 2.74 -12.18
N GLU A 26 31.58 3.25 -13.18
CA GLU A 26 31.76 4.63 -13.70
C GLU A 26 30.91 5.67 -12.96
N TYR A 27 29.94 5.25 -12.14
CA TYR A 27 29.22 6.11 -11.20
C TYR A 27 30.01 6.31 -9.88
N GLN A 28 30.91 5.36 -9.56
CA GLN A 28 31.70 5.37 -8.33
C GLN A 28 33.03 6.14 -8.42
N THR A 29 33.51 6.48 -9.63
CA THR A 29 34.72 7.30 -9.82
C THR A 29 34.53 8.79 -9.54
N GLY A 30 33.30 9.23 -9.23
CA GLY A 30 33.02 10.58 -8.71
C GLY A 30 32.94 10.69 -7.18
N ILE A 31 33.09 9.58 -6.45
CA ILE A 31 33.00 9.54 -4.97
C ILE A 31 34.16 8.71 -4.39
N SER A 32 35.36 8.84 -4.96
CA SER A 32 36.59 8.25 -4.42
C SER A 32 37.55 9.33 -3.91
N GLU A 33 37.10 10.12 -2.95
CA GLU A 33 37.94 10.74 -1.92
C GLU A 33 37.13 10.79 -0.62
N PHE A 34 36.96 9.64 0.05
CA PHE A 34 37.02 9.54 1.51
C PHE A 34 36.98 8.06 1.94
N ASN A 35 38.15 7.51 2.26
CA ASN A 35 38.28 6.20 2.88
C ASN A 35 37.92 6.28 4.38
N TRP A 36 37.07 5.39 4.85
CA TRP A 36 37.34 4.68 6.10
C TRP A 36 36.88 3.23 5.98
N GLU A 37 37.80 2.32 6.30
CA GLU A 37 37.69 0.88 6.15
C GLU A 37 36.64 0.25 7.06
N ALA A 38 35.93 -0.72 6.50
CA ALA A 38 34.98 -1.57 7.20
C ALA A 38 35.71 -2.65 8.03
N GLY A 39 35.49 -2.62 9.33
CA GLY A 39 35.59 -3.79 10.22
C GLY A 39 34.19 -4.34 10.49
N ASN A 40 33.91 -5.53 9.97
CA ASN A 40 32.66 -6.28 10.10
C ASN A 40 32.42 -6.74 11.56
N SER A 41 31.18 -6.65 12.05
CA SER A 41 30.56 -7.71 12.87
C SER A 41 29.03 -7.60 12.82
N ALA A 42 28.39 -8.72 12.48
CA ALA A 42 26.99 -8.84 12.12
C ALA A 42 26.03 -8.67 13.30
N ILE A 43 25.01 -7.81 13.14
CA ILE A 43 23.84 -7.81 14.04
C ILE A 43 22.67 -8.45 13.29
N LYS A 44 22.29 -9.66 13.71
CA LYS A 44 21.10 -10.36 13.22
C LYS A 44 19.86 -9.86 13.97
N PRO A 45 18.71 -9.67 13.30
CA PRO A 45 17.46 -9.30 13.97
C PRO A 45 16.90 -10.47 14.82
N LEU A 46 16.45 -10.17 16.05
CA LEU A 46 15.96 -11.10 17.09
C LEU A 46 14.51 -10.74 17.53
N ILE A 47 13.67 -11.68 18.01
CA ILE A 47 12.35 -11.38 18.64
C ILE A 47 12.58 -10.20 19.57
N LEU A 48 11.69 -9.22 19.67
CA LEU A 48 11.94 -7.97 20.41
C LEU A 48 12.59 -8.31 21.78
N GLY A 49 13.89 -8.01 21.94
CA GLY A 49 14.70 -8.28 23.15
C GLY A 49 15.15 -9.73 23.42
N GLY A 50 14.89 -10.66 22.51
CA GLY A 50 15.15 -12.10 22.62
C GLY A 50 16.48 -12.57 22.03
N THR A 51 16.79 -13.86 22.17
CA THR A 51 18.03 -14.52 21.69
C THR A 51 17.71 -15.73 20.83
N GLU A 52 18.66 -16.15 19.97
CA GLU A 52 18.50 -17.34 19.11
C GLU A 52 18.39 -18.60 19.97
N VAL A 53 17.36 -19.41 19.71
CA VAL A 53 17.16 -20.69 20.39
C VAL A 53 18.21 -21.68 19.87
N PRO A 54 18.96 -22.37 20.73
CA PRO A 54 19.91 -23.37 20.25
C PRO A 54 19.20 -24.48 19.46
N VAL A 55 19.73 -24.80 18.29
CA VAL A 55 19.15 -25.80 17.38
C VAL A 55 18.89 -27.12 18.12
N GLY A 56 17.66 -27.61 18.06
CA GLY A 56 17.26 -28.89 18.65
C GLY A 56 16.82 -28.85 20.13
N THR A 57 16.73 -27.68 20.76
CA THR A 57 16.30 -27.57 22.18
C THR A 57 14.79 -27.44 22.37
N SER A 58 14.10 -26.70 21.49
CA SER A 58 12.64 -26.46 21.56
C SER A 58 11.89 -27.14 20.41
N GLN A 59 12.00 -28.47 20.30
CA GLN A 59 11.50 -29.25 19.17
C GLN A 59 9.97 -29.37 19.07
N TYR A 60 9.24 -28.98 20.12
CA TYR A 60 7.77 -28.94 20.12
C TYR A 60 7.22 -27.74 19.32
N ILE A 61 8.07 -26.81 18.88
CA ILE A 61 7.64 -25.66 18.08
C ILE A 61 7.07 -26.11 16.74
N ALA A 62 6.01 -25.45 16.30
CA ALA A 62 5.34 -25.76 15.04
C ALA A 62 5.06 -24.48 14.23
N GLY A 63 5.51 -24.45 12.98
CA GLY A 63 5.25 -23.35 12.05
C GLY A 63 4.08 -23.63 11.13
N MET A 64 3.07 -22.76 11.13
CA MET A 64 1.88 -22.86 10.27
C MET A 64 2.16 -22.37 8.85
N ARG A 65 1.81 -23.18 7.84
CA ARG A 65 2.20 -22.94 6.43
C ARG A 65 1.05 -23.16 5.46
N SER A 66 1.01 -22.35 4.40
CA SER A 66 0.03 -22.49 3.31
C SER A 66 0.39 -23.59 2.31
N THR A 67 1.68 -23.90 2.19
CA THR A 67 2.21 -24.97 1.33
C THR A 67 3.35 -25.68 2.05
N ALA A 68 3.67 -26.91 1.66
CA ALA A 68 4.75 -27.70 2.27
C ALA A 68 6.13 -27.00 2.22
N ALA A 69 6.35 -26.11 1.24
CA ALA A 69 7.60 -25.35 1.06
C ALA A 69 7.45 -23.83 1.36
N GLY A 70 6.27 -23.36 1.77
CA GLY A 70 6.03 -21.93 2.06
C GLY A 70 6.60 -21.50 3.41
N ARG A 71 6.79 -20.22 3.69
CA ARG A 71 7.28 -19.77 5.01
C ARG A 71 6.21 -19.94 6.09
N SER A 72 6.64 -20.09 7.35
CA SER A 72 5.73 -20.13 8.50
C SER A 72 5.16 -18.73 8.79
N PHE A 73 3.83 -18.58 8.77
CA PHE A 73 3.17 -17.29 8.99
C PHE A 73 2.56 -17.14 10.40
N CYS A 74 2.40 -18.24 11.12
CA CYS A 74 2.00 -18.31 12.53
C CYS A 74 2.81 -19.42 13.22
N GLY A 75 2.89 -19.34 14.55
CA GLY A 75 3.43 -20.38 15.42
C GLY A 75 2.39 -21.39 15.89
N GLY A 76 2.84 -22.32 16.71
CA GLY A 76 2.05 -23.43 17.25
C GLY A 76 2.91 -24.30 18.16
N SER A 77 2.24 -25.17 18.91
CA SER A 77 2.90 -26.11 19.83
C SER A 77 2.40 -27.53 19.61
N LEU A 78 3.33 -28.47 19.50
CA LEU A 78 3.02 -29.89 19.50
C LEU A 78 2.58 -30.32 20.91
N ILE A 79 1.32 -30.74 21.04
CA ILE A 79 0.72 -31.18 22.32
C ILE A 79 0.44 -32.68 22.37
N HIS A 80 0.53 -33.35 21.23
CA HIS A 80 0.49 -34.80 21.02
C HIS A 80 1.20 -35.11 19.70
N PRO A 81 1.76 -36.32 19.47
CA PRO A 81 2.40 -36.67 18.19
C PRO A 81 1.59 -36.40 16.91
N LYS A 82 0.28 -36.16 17.02
CA LYS A 82 -0.63 -35.90 15.89
C LYS A 82 -1.44 -34.59 16.05
N TRP A 83 -1.23 -33.84 17.14
CA TRP A 83 -2.03 -32.66 17.46
C TRP A 83 -1.17 -31.44 17.74
N ILE A 84 -1.49 -30.36 17.04
CA ILE A 84 -0.92 -29.03 17.27
C ILE A 84 -1.98 -28.15 17.90
N LEU A 85 -1.59 -27.39 18.92
CA LEU A 85 -2.34 -26.26 19.46
C LEU A 85 -1.79 -24.96 18.86
N THR A 86 -2.68 -24.11 18.35
CA THR A 86 -2.35 -22.77 17.81
C THR A 86 -3.55 -21.83 18.05
N ALA A 87 -3.46 -20.59 17.57
CA ALA A 87 -4.54 -19.61 17.67
C ALA A 87 -5.59 -19.80 16.56
N ALA A 88 -6.86 -19.55 16.86
CA ALA A 88 -7.96 -19.65 15.89
C ALA A 88 -7.91 -18.54 14.85
N HIS A 89 -7.41 -17.35 15.19
CA HIS A 89 -7.24 -16.27 14.21
C HIS A 89 -6.22 -16.60 13.10
N CYS A 90 -5.37 -17.62 13.26
CA CYS A 90 -4.41 -18.06 12.25
C CYS A 90 -5.00 -18.99 11.16
N GLU A 91 -6.27 -19.43 11.27
CA GLU A 91 -6.81 -20.57 10.51
C GLU A 91 -6.75 -20.44 8.98
N SER A 92 -7.01 -19.25 8.43
CA SER A 92 -7.48 -19.03 7.05
C SER A 92 -6.56 -19.60 5.98
N SER A 93 -5.27 -19.73 6.28
CA SER A 93 -4.25 -20.14 5.31
C SER A 93 -3.54 -21.46 5.69
N ILE A 94 -3.91 -22.12 6.80
CA ILE A 94 -3.20 -23.31 7.28
C ILE A 94 -3.53 -24.52 6.41
N GLN A 95 -2.54 -25.13 5.77
CA GLN A 95 -2.67 -26.39 5.03
C GLN A 95 -1.59 -27.42 5.44
N TYR A 96 -0.43 -26.92 5.86
CA TYR A 96 0.70 -27.69 6.34
C TYR A 96 1.20 -27.11 7.66
N VAL A 97 1.87 -27.94 8.44
CA VAL A 97 2.64 -27.53 9.61
C VAL A 97 4.05 -28.06 9.45
N ASN A 98 5.06 -27.31 9.85
CA ASN A 98 6.40 -27.85 10.04
C ASN A 98 6.72 -27.94 11.53
N VAL A 99 6.95 -29.14 12.04
CA VAL A 99 7.22 -29.39 13.46
C VAL A 99 8.72 -29.56 13.68
N GLY A 100 9.26 -28.95 14.75
CA GLY A 100 10.66 -29.12 15.17
C GLY A 100 11.68 -28.42 14.28
N THR A 101 11.25 -27.41 13.52
CA THR A 101 12.14 -26.58 12.69
C THR A 101 12.74 -25.44 13.51
N HIS A 102 13.97 -25.06 13.20
CA HIS A 102 14.67 -23.87 13.67
C HIS A 102 14.53 -22.71 12.68
N PHE A 103 14.41 -23.00 11.38
CA PHE A 103 14.40 -21.98 10.34
C PHE A 103 12.98 -21.62 9.90
N LEU A 104 12.71 -20.32 9.69
CA LEU A 104 11.42 -19.83 9.20
C LEU A 104 11.00 -20.46 7.86
N SER A 105 11.97 -20.80 7.01
CA SER A 105 11.72 -21.50 5.75
C SER A 105 11.25 -22.93 5.98
N GLY A 106 11.72 -23.60 7.03
CA GLY A 106 11.37 -24.98 7.35
C GLY A 106 11.62 -25.98 6.21
N THR A 107 12.55 -25.66 5.30
CA THR A 107 12.90 -26.53 4.16
C THR A 107 14.17 -27.32 4.41
N THR A 108 14.99 -26.86 5.35
CA THR A 108 16.28 -27.44 5.72
C THR A 108 16.20 -28.31 6.97
N ASP A 109 15.13 -28.18 7.76
CA ASP A 109 14.90 -28.92 9.00
C ASP A 109 13.40 -28.96 9.38
N GLY A 110 13.11 -29.72 10.44
CA GLY A 110 11.75 -30.04 10.85
C GLY A 110 11.07 -31.08 9.95
N THR A 111 9.87 -31.49 10.36
CA THR A 111 9.03 -32.41 9.59
C THR A 111 7.79 -31.68 9.07
N PRO A 112 7.69 -31.40 7.74
CA PRO A 112 6.49 -30.84 7.15
C PRO A 112 5.39 -31.90 7.05
N VAL A 113 4.25 -31.66 7.69
CA VAL A 113 3.10 -32.57 7.70
C VAL A 113 1.83 -31.82 7.28
N LYS A 114 0.99 -32.49 6.50
CA LYS A 114 -0.29 -31.93 6.07
C LYS A 114 -1.30 -31.91 7.21
N VAL A 115 -2.13 -30.88 7.27
CA VAL A 115 -3.26 -30.79 8.22
C VAL A 115 -4.50 -31.43 7.59
N ILE A 116 -5.11 -32.38 8.30
CA ILE A 116 -6.32 -33.10 7.84
C ILE A 116 -7.60 -32.66 8.54
N ARG A 117 -7.49 -32.02 9.72
CA ARG A 117 -8.63 -31.51 10.47
C ARG A 117 -8.26 -30.27 11.27
N LYS A 118 -9.19 -29.32 11.34
CA LYS A 118 -9.09 -28.10 12.15
C LYS A 118 -10.30 -28.05 13.09
N ILE A 119 -10.08 -27.83 14.38
CA ILE A 119 -11.14 -27.77 15.40
C ILE A 119 -11.03 -26.45 16.15
N HIS A 120 -12.00 -25.58 15.95
CA HIS A 120 -12.12 -24.32 16.68
C HIS A 120 -12.70 -24.55 18.07
N HIS A 121 -12.30 -23.72 19.03
CA HIS A 121 -13.06 -23.60 20.26
C HIS A 121 -14.49 -23.08 19.95
N PRO A 122 -15.58 -23.72 20.42
CA PRO A 122 -16.96 -23.34 20.04
C PRO A 122 -17.35 -21.89 20.41
N SER A 123 -16.73 -21.36 21.47
CA SER A 123 -16.97 -19.99 21.95
C SER A 123 -16.08 -18.93 21.30
N TYR A 124 -15.15 -19.30 20.42
CA TYR A 124 -14.32 -18.33 19.72
C TYR A 124 -15.14 -17.45 18.77
N ARG A 125 -14.90 -16.14 18.77
CA ARG A 125 -15.53 -15.16 17.87
C ARG A 125 -14.52 -14.21 17.25
N SER A 126 -13.60 -13.70 18.05
CA SER A 126 -12.43 -12.89 17.67
C SER A 126 -11.31 -13.05 18.71
N ALA A 127 -10.06 -12.70 18.35
CA ALA A 127 -8.93 -12.74 19.28
C ALA A 127 -9.19 -11.94 20.57
N SER A 128 -9.82 -10.77 20.47
CA SER A 128 -10.17 -9.91 21.61
C SER A 128 -11.36 -10.41 22.45
N SER A 129 -12.13 -11.39 21.98
CA SER A 129 -13.29 -11.94 22.71
C SER A 129 -12.94 -13.12 23.63
N GLY A 130 -11.71 -13.62 23.57
CA GLY A 130 -11.25 -14.78 24.33
C GLY A 130 -11.43 -16.10 23.61
N PHE A 131 -10.98 -17.18 24.25
CA PHE A 131 -11.02 -18.55 23.71
C PHE A 131 -10.35 -18.73 22.33
N ASP A 132 -9.27 -18.01 22.06
CA ASP A 132 -8.54 -18.07 20.78
C ASP A 132 -7.67 -19.34 20.66
N TYR A 133 -8.34 -20.50 20.54
CA TYR A 133 -7.70 -21.82 20.41
C TYR A 133 -8.15 -22.55 19.15
N LEU A 134 -7.18 -23.16 18.47
CA LEU A 134 -7.37 -24.03 17.32
C LEU A 134 -6.52 -25.28 17.47
N LEU A 135 -7.18 -26.44 17.36
CA LEU A 135 -6.50 -27.73 17.30
C LEU A 135 -6.39 -28.21 15.86
N LEU A 136 -5.19 -28.64 15.48
CA LEU A 136 -4.91 -29.18 14.15
C LEU A 136 -4.56 -30.66 14.27
N GLU A 137 -5.26 -31.50 13.52
CA GLU A 137 -4.92 -32.91 13.35
C GLU A 137 -3.97 -33.06 12.15
N LEU A 138 -2.81 -33.66 12.40
CA LEU A 138 -1.80 -33.94 11.39
C LEU A 138 -2.14 -35.22 10.59
N GLU A 139 -1.71 -35.32 9.33
CA GLU A 139 -1.92 -36.52 8.51
C GLU A 139 -1.18 -37.74 9.07
N SER A 140 0.02 -37.54 9.60
CA SER A 140 0.89 -38.55 10.20
C SER A 140 1.40 -38.10 11.56
N GLU A 141 1.80 -39.07 12.40
CA GLU A 141 2.47 -38.77 13.66
C GLU A 141 3.88 -38.22 13.40
N VAL A 142 4.33 -37.28 14.24
CA VAL A 142 5.69 -36.74 14.26
C VAL A 142 6.47 -37.25 15.47
N SER A 143 7.76 -37.50 15.30
CA SER A 143 8.62 -38.12 16.32
C SER A 143 9.19 -37.14 17.35
N TYR A 144 8.77 -35.88 17.36
CA TYR A 144 9.21 -34.88 18.33
C TYR A 144 8.45 -34.97 19.65
N PRO A 145 9.07 -34.68 20.81
CA PRO A 145 8.39 -34.71 22.10
C PRO A 145 7.36 -33.56 22.20
N PRO A 146 6.11 -33.84 22.61
CA PRO A 146 5.13 -32.80 22.89
C PRO A 146 5.47 -31.96 24.13
N VAL A 147 5.06 -30.69 24.12
CA VAL A 147 5.16 -29.81 25.30
C VAL A 147 4.16 -30.23 26.37
N LYS A 148 4.53 -30.10 27.65
CA LYS A 148 3.58 -30.29 28.76
C LYS A 148 2.58 -29.14 28.76
N LEU A 149 1.35 -29.41 29.12
CA LEU A 149 0.30 -28.40 29.20
C LEU A 149 0.06 -28.02 30.67
N ALA A 150 -0.23 -26.75 30.92
CA ALA A 150 -0.56 -26.24 32.26
C ALA A 150 -1.76 -26.97 32.89
N LYS A 151 -1.75 -27.11 34.21
CA LYS A 151 -2.88 -27.67 34.98
C LYS A 151 -4.12 -26.77 34.88
N ALA A 152 -5.29 -27.39 34.93
CA ALA A 152 -6.57 -26.67 34.82
C ALA A 152 -6.86 -25.74 36.01
N ASP A 153 -6.17 -25.93 37.13
CA ASP A 153 -6.29 -25.10 38.34
C ASP A 153 -5.46 -23.80 38.28
N GLY A 154 -4.66 -23.61 37.24
CA GLY A 154 -3.86 -22.41 37.00
C GLY A 154 -2.64 -22.26 37.93
N THR A 155 -2.23 -23.33 38.61
CA THR A 155 -1.09 -23.31 39.55
C THR A 155 0.28 -23.18 38.87
N ASP A 156 0.34 -23.34 37.54
CA ASP A 156 1.60 -23.30 36.79
C ASP A 156 1.93 -21.88 36.25
N GLU A 157 1.03 -20.90 36.46
CA GLU A 157 1.15 -19.53 35.95
C GLU A 157 0.96 -18.40 37.01
N PRO A 158 1.63 -18.43 38.18
CA PRO A 158 1.49 -17.36 39.17
C PRO A 158 1.96 -16.00 38.61
N VAL A 159 1.31 -14.91 39.06
CA VAL A 159 1.69 -13.54 38.69
C VAL A 159 3.13 -13.26 39.12
N GLY A 160 3.91 -12.62 38.24
CA GLY A 160 5.33 -12.32 38.45
C GLY A 160 6.27 -13.47 38.05
N THR A 161 5.75 -14.63 37.64
CA THR A 161 6.58 -15.73 37.15
C THR A 161 7.22 -15.36 35.81
N VAL A 162 8.51 -15.65 35.65
CA VAL A 162 9.21 -15.52 34.37
C VAL A 162 8.71 -16.61 33.43
N SER A 163 8.22 -16.18 32.27
CA SER A 163 7.75 -17.05 31.19
C SER A 163 8.51 -16.72 29.91
N THR A 164 8.65 -17.69 29.01
CA THR A 164 9.40 -17.54 27.76
C THR A 164 8.45 -17.72 26.59
N THR A 165 8.47 -16.79 25.64
CA THR A 165 7.74 -16.93 24.37
C THR A 165 8.73 -17.23 23.24
N LEU A 166 8.34 -18.12 22.31
CA LEU A 166 9.22 -18.58 21.23
C LEU A 166 8.55 -18.45 19.86
N GLY A 167 9.34 -18.10 18.84
CA GLY A 167 8.84 -18.06 17.46
C GLY A 167 9.77 -17.39 16.45
N TRP A 168 9.18 -17.05 15.30
CA TRP A 168 9.84 -16.38 14.16
C TRP A 168 9.20 -15.04 13.85
N GLY A 169 8.50 -14.46 14.82
CA GLY A 169 7.82 -13.21 14.65
C GLY A 169 8.77 -12.08 14.33
N THR A 170 8.17 -10.95 13.97
CA THR A 170 8.93 -9.76 13.65
C THR A 170 9.69 -9.28 14.87
N THR A 171 10.90 -8.83 14.61
CA THR A 171 11.87 -8.40 15.61
C THR A 171 11.66 -6.95 16.03
N SER A 172 10.71 -6.30 15.37
CA SER A 172 10.16 -4.97 15.61
C SER A 172 8.71 -4.97 15.12
N SER A 173 7.87 -4.07 15.64
CA SER A 173 6.48 -3.94 15.17
C SER A 173 6.46 -3.57 13.68
N GLY A 174 5.78 -4.38 12.85
CA GLY A 174 5.75 -4.16 11.40
C GLY A 174 7.05 -4.49 10.65
N GLY A 175 8.05 -5.06 11.33
CA GLY A 175 9.34 -5.47 10.77
C GLY A 175 9.29 -6.75 9.94
N SER A 176 10.47 -7.33 9.68
CA SER A 176 10.58 -8.65 9.03
C SER A 176 10.62 -9.77 10.06
N GLN A 177 9.99 -10.90 9.75
CA GLN A 177 10.11 -12.13 10.53
C GLN A 177 11.57 -12.59 10.57
N SER A 178 11.99 -13.12 11.71
CA SER A 178 13.32 -13.70 11.81
C SER A 178 13.45 -14.97 10.99
N ASN A 179 14.61 -15.18 10.37
CA ASN A 179 14.92 -16.41 9.64
C ASN A 179 15.21 -17.61 10.56
N VAL A 180 15.48 -17.38 11.85
CA VAL A 180 15.83 -18.39 12.86
C VAL A 180 14.89 -18.29 14.07
N LEU A 181 14.72 -19.40 14.80
CA LEU A 181 13.85 -19.46 15.97
C LEU A 181 14.48 -18.67 17.11
N LEU A 182 13.66 -17.87 17.78
CA LEU A 182 14.08 -16.97 18.84
C LEU A 182 13.22 -17.17 20.08
N GLN A 183 13.74 -16.74 21.23
CA GLN A 183 13.05 -16.75 22.50
C GLN A 183 13.26 -15.44 23.26
N VAL A 184 12.25 -14.99 24.01
CA VAL A 184 12.39 -13.88 24.96
C VAL A 184 11.66 -14.18 26.25
N ASP A 185 12.26 -13.78 27.37
CA ASP A 185 11.69 -13.91 28.70
C ASP A 185 10.82 -12.68 29.03
N VAL A 186 9.59 -12.94 29.46
CA VAL A 186 8.56 -11.97 29.83
C VAL A 186 7.88 -12.39 31.14
N ASN A 187 7.55 -11.43 31.98
CA ASN A 187 6.90 -11.70 33.27
C ASN A 187 5.38 -11.79 33.15
N ILE A 188 4.76 -12.77 33.82
CA ILE A 188 3.30 -12.89 33.89
C ILE A 188 2.72 -11.70 34.67
N VAL A 189 1.74 -11.02 34.08
CA VAL A 189 1.04 -9.86 34.65
C VAL A 189 -0.36 -10.27 35.10
N SER A 190 -0.83 -9.70 36.21
CA SER A 190 -2.20 -9.95 36.69
C SER A 190 -3.24 -9.47 35.67
N ASN A 191 -4.36 -10.18 35.56
CA ASN A 191 -5.45 -9.73 34.67
C ASN A 191 -5.99 -8.36 35.09
N ASP A 192 -5.97 -8.02 36.39
CA ASP A 192 -6.45 -6.73 36.89
C ASP A 192 -5.53 -5.57 36.50
N ASP A 193 -4.21 -5.78 36.53
CA ASP A 193 -3.25 -4.79 36.01
C ASP A 193 -3.34 -4.67 34.50
N CYS A 194 -3.51 -5.80 33.79
CA CYS A 194 -3.71 -5.81 32.36
C CYS A 194 -4.99 -5.04 31.94
N LYS A 195 -6.08 -5.18 32.72
CA LYS A 195 -7.36 -4.47 32.52
C LYS A 195 -7.26 -2.94 32.59
N LYS A 196 -6.23 -2.40 33.24
CA LYS A 196 -6.00 -0.94 33.32
C LYS A 196 -5.63 -0.34 31.96
N VAL A 197 -5.06 -1.15 31.07
CA VAL A 197 -4.49 -0.70 29.78
C VAL A 197 -5.11 -1.42 28.57
N LEU A 198 -5.67 -2.62 28.76
CA LEU A 198 -6.22 -3.49 27.71
C LEU A 198 -7.52 -4.16 28.15
N SER A 199 -8.46 -4.39 27.24
CA SER A 199 -9.70 -5.14 27.56
C SER A 199 -9.44 -6.66 27.50
N VAL A 200 -9.30 -7.31 28.66
CA VAL A 200 -9.00 -8.75 28.76
C VAL A 200 -10.04 -9.51 29.61
N THR A 201 -10.20 -10.81 29.30
CA THR A 201 -11.13 -11.73 30.00
C THR A 201 -10.35 -12.78 30.81
N ASP A 202 -11.04 -13.55 31.64
CA ASP A 202 -10.39 -14.59 32.46
C ASP A 202 -9.86 -15.78 31.64
N THR A 203 -10.26 -15.87 30.37
CA THR A 203 -9.71 -16.84 29.39
C THR A 203 -8.39 -16.39 28.76
N MET A 204 -7.92 -15.20 29.14
CA MET A 204 -6.67 -14.61 28.69
C MET A 204 -5.67 -14.52 29.84
N ILE A 205 -4.39 -14.56 29.49
CA ILE A 205 -3.26 -14.30 30.38
C ILE A 205 -2.38 -13.24 29.72
N CYS A 206 -1.90 -12.28 30.51
CA CYS A 206 -1.01 -11.23 30.03
C CYS A 206 0.42 -11.51 30.50
N ALA A 207 1.40 -11.27 29.64
CA ALA A 207 2.81 -11.34 30.00
C ALA A 207 3.61 -10.23 29.31
N GLY A 208 4.64 -9.73 29.98
CA GLY A 208 5.49 -8.65 29.49
C GLY A 208 5.03 -7.27 29.94
N GLY A 209 5.09 -6.29 29.04
CA GLY A 209 4.96 -4.86 29.36
C GLY A 209 6.29 -4.21 29.73
N GLU A 210 7.39 -4.96 29.65
CA GLU A 210 8.75 -4.45 29.66
C GLU A 210 9.09 -3.85 28.29
N LEU A 211 9.87 -2.76 28.29
CA LEU A 211 10.30 -2.15 27.05
C LEU A 211 11.16 -3.14 26.24
N ASN A 212 10.84 -3.27 24.97
CA ASN A 212 11.55 -4.10 24.01
C ASN A 212 11.53 -5.61 24.30
N LYS A 213 10.55 -6.15 25.04
CA LYS A 213 10.38 -7.60 25.22
C LYS A 213 8.95 -8.03 24.99
N ASP A 214 8.69 -8.77 23.90
CA ASP A 214 7.34 -9.25 23.58
C ASP A 214 7.33 -10.30 22.48
N SER A 215 6.21 -11.01 22.35
CA SER A 215 5.82 -11.69 21.10
C SER A 215 5.33 -10.68 20.07
N CYS A 216 5.55 -10.94 18.77
CA CYS A 216 5.14 -9.99 17.73
C CYS A 216 4.52 -10.65 16.49
N GLN A 217 4.34 -9.89 15.41
CA GLN A 217 3.64 -10.37 14.21
C GLN A 217 4.34 -11.61 13.65
N GLY A 218 3.60 -12.71 13.47
CA GLY A 218 4.17 -14.00 13.05
C GLY A 218 4.51 -14.95 14.19
N ASP A 219 4.55 -14.49 15.45
CA ASP A 219 4.56 -15.36 16.63
C ASP A 219 3.16 -15.83 17.02
N SER A 220 2.11 -15.22 16.46
CA SER A 220 0.70 -15.59 16.65
C SER A 220 0.49 -17.10 16.62
N GLY A 221 -0.18 -17.64 17.64
CA GLY A 221 -0.40 -19.07 17.83
C GLY A 221 0.79 -19.82 18.45
N GLY A 222 1.94 -19.17 18.62
CA GLY A 222 3.14 -19.71 19.25
C GLY A 222 3.02 -19.90 20.77
N PRO A 223 3.98 -20.62 21.37
CA PRO A 223 3.96 -20.95 22.79
C PRO A 223 4.39 -19.78 23.70
N LEU A 224 3.69 -19.65 24.84
CA LEU A 224 4.22 -19.05 26.06
C LEU A 224 4.41 -20.18 27.10
N VAL A 225 5.65 -20.40 27.53
CA VAL A 225 6.01 -21.48 28.44
C VAL A 225 6.58 -20.97 29.77
N VAL A 226 6.38 -21.74 30.84
CA VAL A 226 7.10 -21.58 32.10
C VAL A 226 8.00 -22.79 32.28
N HIS A 227 9.27 -22.55 32.57
CA HIS A 227 10.23 -23.63 32.80
C HIS A 227 10.11 -24.12 34.25
N GLN A 228 9.65 -25.36 34.44
CA GLN A 228 9.45 -25.96 35.77
C GLN A 228 10.04 -27.37 35.84
N ASN A 229 10.82 -27.64 36.88
CA ASN A 229 11.42 -28.96 37.14
C ASN A 229 12.18 -29.54 35.92
N GLY A 230 12.93 -28.69 35.21
CA GLY A 230 13.69 -29.09 34.01
C GLY A 230 12.85 -29.33 32.76
N THR A 231 11.56 -28.94 32.75
CA THR A 231 10.66 -29.12 31.61
C THR A 231 9.81 -27.89 31.33
N ASP A 232 9.54 -27.62 30.06
CA ASP A 232 8.68 -26.52 29.64
C ASP A 232 7.20 -26.89 29.79
N VAL A 233 6.44 -26.01 30.42
CA VAL A 233 4.98 -26.12 30.58
C VAL A 233 4.32 -24.98 29.81
N LEU A 234 3.48 -25.33 28.84
CA LEU A 234 2.72 -24.38 28.02
C LEU A 234 1.58 -23.77 28.83
N VAL A 235 1.70 -22.48 29.15
CA VAL A 235 0.74 -21.71 29.94
C VAL A 235 -0.11 -20.77 29.09
N GLY A 236 0.36 -20.39 27.90
CA GLY A 236 -0.35 -19.49 26.99
C GLY A 236 -0.11 -19.79 25.51
N VAL A 237 -1.03 -19.33 24.67
CA VAL A 237 -0.93 -19.31 23.21
C VAL A 237 -0.96 -17.87 22.73
N VAL A 238 0.05 -17.40 22.00
CA VAL A 238 0.15 -16.00 21.52
C VAL A 238 -1.11 -15.63 20.74
N SER A 239 -1.82 -14.59 21.16
CA SER A 239 -3.12 -14.23 20.59
C SER A 239 -3.12 -12.83 19.99
N TRP A 240 -2.97 -11.78 20.82
CA TRP A 240 -2.99 -10.40 20.35
C TRP A 240 -2.27 -9.46 21.33
N GLY A 241 -2.06 -8.21 20.94
CA GLY A 241 -1.45 -7.18 21.78
C GLY A 241 -1.66 -5.79 21.18
N ARG A 242 -1.32 -4.74 21.93
CA ARG A 242 -1.29 -3.36 21.43
C ARG A 242 0.13 -3.02 21.03
N GLY A 243 0.44 -3.18 19.74
CA GLY A 243 1.82 -3.17 19.27
C GLY A 243 2.60 -4.38 19.80
N CYS A 244 3.93 -4.31 19.75
CA CYS A 244 4.81 -5.30 20.37
C CYS A 244 5.90 -4.56 21.16
N GLY A 245 6.19 -5.01 22.38
CA GLY A 245 7.33 -4.55 23.17
C GLY A 245 7.24 -3.10 23.65
N GLN A 246 6.03 -2.56 23.74
CA GLN A 246 5.77 -1.22 24.29
C GLN A 246 5.80 -1.26 25.82
N LEU A 247 6.53 -0.33 26.43
CA LEU A 247 6.56 -0.21 27.89
C LEU A 247 5.14 0.04 28.43
N GLY A 248 4.72 -0.77 29.41
CA GLY A 248 3.41 -0.70 30.05
C GLY A 248 2.27 -1.39 29.31
N TYR A 249 2.52 -2.00 28.14
CA TYR A 249 1.52 -2.77 27.39
C TYR A 249 1.98 -4.24 27.26
N PRO A 250 1.45 -5.15 28.09
CA PRO A 250 1.78 -6.57 27.98
C PRO A 250 1.13 -7.22 26.75
N GLY A 251 1.76 -8.28 26.24
CA GLY A 251 1.17 -9.17 25.24
C GLY A 251 0.04 -10.01 25.86
N VAL A 252 -0.99 -10.33 25.07
CA VAL A 252 -2.17 -11.09 25.50
C VAL A 252 -2.16 -12.47 24.83
N TYR A 253 -2.25 -13.50 25.68
CA TYR A 253 -2.18 -14.90 25.30
C TYR A 253 -3.49 -15.60 25.70
N ALA A 254 -3.94 -16.58 24.92
CA ALA A 254 -5.03 -17.45 25.31
C ALA A 254 -4.55 -18.39 26.43
N ARG A 255 -5.20 -18.35 27.59
CA ARG A 255 -4.76 -19.02 28.84
C ARG A 255 -4.96 -20.53 28.76
N VAL A 256 -3.92 -21.35 28.77
CA VAL A 256 -4.05 -22.80 28.53
C VAL A 256 -4.85 -23.52 29.62
N SER A 257 -4.73 -23.11 30.89
CA SER A 257 -5.51 -23.67 32.01
C SER A 257 -7.02 -23.53 31.78
N ALA A 258 -7.48 -22.36 31.30
CA ALA A 258 -8.88 -22.11 30.93
C ALA A 258 -9.34 -22.93 29.71
N GLY A 259 -8.42 -23.30 28.81
CA GLY A 259 -8.68 -24.11 27.62
C GLY A 259 -8.64 -25.63 27.85
N ARG A 260 -8.29 -26.10 29.06
CA ARG A 260 -8.04 -27.53 29.34
C ARG A 260 -9.19 -28.45 29.01
N ALA A 261 -10.42 -28.08 29.37
CA ALA A 261 -11.60 -28.89 29.07
C ALA A 261 -11.75 -29.14 27.56
N PHE A 262 -11.50 -28.11 26.73
CA PHE A 262 -11.56 -28.22 25.27
C PHE A 262 -10.41 -29.09 24.71
N ILE A 263 -9.18 -28.83 25.17
CA ILE A 263 -7.99 -29.54 24.70
C ILE A 263 -8.08 -31.03 25.06
N ASP A 264 -8.41 -31.35 26.31
CA ASP A 264 -8.51 -32.71 26.79
C ASP A 264 -9.66 -33.48 26.14
N HIS A 265 -10.81 -32.83 25.93
CA HIS A 265 -11.93 -33.47 25.24
C HIS A 265 -11.55 -33.89 23.82
N ALA A 266 -10.82 -33.05 23.08
CA ALA A 266 -10.36 -33.37 21.74
C ALA A 266 -9.33 -34.53 21.72
N LEU A 267 -8.41 -34.56 22.69
CA LEU A 267 -7.40 -35.64 22.82
C LEU A 267 -8.02 -36.97 23.29
N VAL A 268 -8.98 -36.94 24.21
CA VAL A 268 -9.68 -38.14 24.72
C VAL A 268 -10.65 -38.72 23.69
N ALA A 269 -11.39 -37.88 22.95
CA ALA A 269 -12.24 -38.33 21.85
C ALA A 269 -11.45 -39.10 20.78
N PHE A 270 -10.18 -38.71 20.55
CA PHE A 270 -9.24 -39.42 19.69
C PHE A 270 -8.83 -40.78 20.26
N MET A 271 -8.44 -40.85 21.54
CA MET A 271 -8.06 -42.10 22.22
C MET A 271 -9.18 -43.16 22.22
N LEU A 272 -10.43 -42.73 22.46
CA LEU A 272 -11.60 -43.61 22.46
C LEU A 272 -11.97 -44.07 21.04
N CYS A 273 -11.73 -43.25 20.02
CA CYS A 273 -11.97 -43.60 18.62
C CYS A 273 -10.90 -44.55 18.05
N PHE A 274 -9.65 -44.47 18.53
CA PHE A 274 -8.56 -45.37 18.13
C PHE A 274 -8.61 -46.75 18.81
N ARG A 275 -9.09 -46.85 20.07
CA ARG A 275 -9.30 -48.15 20.72
C ARG A 275 -10.31 -49.06 19.99
N ARG A 276 -11.25 -48.49 19.21
CA ARG A 276 -12.18 -49.27 18.37
C ARG A 276 -11.58 -49.75 17.04
N ARG A 277 -10.46 -49.17 16.57
CA ARG A 277 -9.78 -49.56 15.32
C ARG A 277 -8.66 -50.59 15.50
N ALA A 278 -8.09 -50.71 16.70
CA ALA A 278 -7.00 -51.67 16.99
C ALA A 278 -7.48 -53.11 17.28
N LEU A 279 -8.79 -53.38 17.29
CA LEU A 279 -9.40 -54.69 17.58
C LEU A 279 -10.08 -55.30 16.33
N GLN A 280 -9.41 -55.28 15.19
CA GLN A 280 -9.78 -56.15 14.06
C GLN A 280 -8.59 -57.03 13.65
N PRO A 281 -8.69 -58.36 13.76
CA PRO A 281 -7.61 -59.26 13.37
C PRO A 281 -7.46 -59.30 11.83
N PRO A 282 -6.27 -59.60 11.31
CA PRO A 282 -6.00 -59.55 9.88
C PRO A 282 -6.68 -60.73 9.19
N LYS A 283 -7.62 -60.45 8.26
CA LYS A 283 -8.17 -61.49 7.39
C LYS A 283 -7.37 -61.59 6.11
N SER A 284 -6.75 -62.76 6.00
CA SER A 284 -6.12 -63.36 4.83
C SER A 284 -7.04 -63.39 3.61
N GLN A 285 -6.37 -63.47 2.46
CA GLN A 285 -6.90 -63.74 1.13
C GLN A 285 -7.92 -64.90 1.12
N ALA A 286 -8.98 -64.73 0.33
CA ALA A 286 -9.44 -65.67 -0.72
C ALA A 286 -10.96 -65.58 -0.95
N ALA A 287 -11.29 -65.32 -2.22
CA ALA A 287 -12.32 -66.00 -3.01
C ALA A 287 -13.84 -65.77 -2.74
N VAL A 288 -14.50 -65.40 -3.85
CA VAL A 288 -15.82 -65.87 -4.33
C VAL A 288 -17.10 -65.12 -3.89
N ARG A 289 -17.86 -64.71 -4.93
CA ARG A 289 -19.24 -64.16 -5.02
C ARG A 289 -20.31 -65.07 -4.34
N PRO A 290 -21.65 -64.77 -4.25
CA PRO A 290 -22.47 -63.75 -4.95
C PRO A 290 -23.63 -63.03 -4.17
N ARG A 291 -24.07 -61.91 -4.77
CA ARG A 291 -25.44 -61.41 -5.09
C ARG A 291 -26.70 -61.68 -4.20
N SER A 292 -27.49 -60.60 -4.10
CA SER A 292 -28.98 -60.44 -3.95
C SER A 292 -29.51 -60.07 -2.54
N GLN A 293 -30.06 -58.86 -2.34
CA GLN A 293 -31.45 -58.35 -2.52
C GLN A 293 -32.14 -58.12 -1.15
N SER A 294 -32.29 -56.85 -0.71
CA SER A 294 -33.54 -56.05 -0.57
C SER A 294 -34.48 -56.46 0.60
N LEU A 295 -34.93 -55.59 1.51
CA LEU A 295 -35.98 -54.54 1.35
C LEU A 295 -36.02 -53.60 2.60
N ARG A 296 -36.06 -52.25 2.44
CA ARG A 296 -37.16 -51.24 2.68
C ARG A 296 -37.48 -50.92 4.18
N LEU A 297 -37.92 -49.73 4.63
CA LEU A 297 -38.67 -48.54 4.13
C LEU A 297 -38.13 -47.22 4.81
N SER A 298 -38.02 -46.04 4.17
CA SER A 298 -39.00 -44.92 3.93
C SER A 298 -39.56 -44.28 5.23
N ALA A 299 -39.71 -42.95 5.47
CA ALA A 299 -39.58 -41.66 4.76
C ALA A 299 -39.43 -40.54 5.85
N VAL A 300 -39.04 -39.29 5.58
CA VAL A 300 -39.93 -38.11 5.28
C VAL A 300 -39.04 -36.86 4.98
N GLN A 301 -39.52 -36.02 4.04
CA GLN A 301 -39.05 -34.73 3.46
C GLN A 301 -39.07 -33.52 4.45
N PRO A 302 -38.64 -32.24 4.16
CA PRO A 302 -38.81 -31.49 2.88
C PRO A 302 -37.81 -30.35 2.45
N LEU A 303 -38.02 -29.93 1.19
CA LEU A 303 -37.93 -28.62 0.50
C LEU A 303 -36.78 -27.58 0.67
N SER A 304 -36.20 -27.18 -0.47
CA SER A 304 -36.17 -25.76 -0.90
C SER A 304 -36.19 -25.60 -2.44
N ARG A 305 -36.87 -24.55 -2.90
CA ARG A 305 -37.38 -24.29 -4.26
C ARG A 305 -36.36 -23.79 -5.29
N ARG A 306 -36.71 -24.03 -6.57
CA ARG A 306 -36.23 -23.40 -7.80
C ARG A 306 -36.82 -21.99 -8.01
N LEU A 307 -36.07 -21.12 -8.68
CA LEU A 307 -36.61 -20.14 -9.64
C LEU A 307 -36.27 -20.61 -11.05
N SER A 308 -37.28 -20.71 -11.90
CA SER A 308 -37.22 -21.22 -13.28
C SER A 308 -37.30 -20.07 -14.28
N VAL A 309 -36.63 -20.21 -15.42
CA VAL A 309 -37.03 -19.55 -16.67
C VAL A 309 -37.33 -20.67 -17.67
N LYS A 310 -38.59 -20.75 -18.09
CA LYS A 310 -39.11 -21.68 -19.11
C LYS A 310 -38.83 -21.14 -20.51
N TYR A 311 -38.55 -22.02 -21.46
CA TYR A 311 -39.17 -21.95 -22.78
C TYR A 311 -39.57 -23.34 -23.25
N LEU A 312 -40.82 -23.44 -23.71
CA LEU A 312 -41.54 -24.61 -24.21
C LEU A 312 -41.19 -24.90 -25.67
N VAL A 313 -41.11 -26.17 -26.04
CA VAL A 313 -41.67 -26.64 -27.32
C VAL A 313 -42.40 -27.98 -27.08
N ASN A 314 -43.67 -27.99 -27.48
CA ASN A 314 -44.62 -29.09 -27.44
C ASN A 314 -44.20 -30.28 -28.32
N ALA A 315 -44.43 -31.50 -27.81
CA ALA A 315 -44.51 -32.71 -28.61
C ALA A 315 -45.95 -33.26 -28.50
N ARG A 316 -46.60 -33.51 -29.65
CA ARG A 316 -47.86 -34.25 -29.75
C ARG A 316 -47.55 -35.70 -30.16
N ARG A 317 -48.18 -36.63 -29.44
CA ARG A 317 -48.11 -38.10 -29.54
C ARG A 317 -48.80 -38.65 -30.80
N HIS A 318 -48.45 -39.91 -31.13
CA HIS A 318 -49.28 -41.07 -31.55
C HIS A 318 -48.48 -41.94 -32.55
N THR A 319 -48.43 -43.28 -32.60
CA THR A 319 -48.83 -44.45 -31.77
C THR A 319 -48.19 -45.69 -32.43
N HIS A 320 -48.17 -46.82 -31.72
CA HIS A 320 -47.69 -48.18 -32.05
C HIS A 320 -47.96 -48.74 -33.47
N HIS A 321 -47.04 -49.56 -34.01
CA HIS A 321 -47.26 -51.01 -34.27
C HIS A 321 -45.99 -51.78 -34.72
N SER A 322 -46.06 -53.10 -34.57
CA SER A 322 -45.05 -54.16 -34.76
C SER A 322 -44.66 -54.47 -36.21
N GLY A 323 -43.48 -55.07 -36.42
CA GLY A 323 -43.16 -55.82 -37.64
C GLY A 323 -41.67 -56.14 -37.77
N GLN A 324 -41.37 -57.43 -37.90
CA GLN A 324 -40.03 -58.00 -38.13
C GLN A 324 -39.73 -58.03 -39.64
N SER A 325 -38.44 -58.19 -39.96
CA SER A 325 -37.80 -58.48 -41.27
C SER A 325 -37.61 -57.37 -42.32
N ASP A 326 -36.38 -57.42 -42.85
CA ASP A 326 -35.86 -57.00 -44.15
C ASP A 326 -34.94 -55.79 -44.27
N LEU A 327 -33.78 -56.10 -44.86
CA LEU A 327 -32.71 -55.22 -45.28
C LEU A 327 -33.24 -54.06 -46.12
N LYS A 328 -32.88 -52.83 -45.73
CA LYS A 328 -32.34 -51.78 -46.61
C LYS A 328 -31.90 -50.60 -45.76
N GLN A 329 -30.69 -50.11 -46.00
CA GLN A 329 -30.24 -48.79 -45.56
C GLN A 329 -31.25 -47.72 -46.00
N PRO A 330 -31.50 -46.71 -45.16
CA PRO A 330 -31.71 -45.37 -45.67
C PRO A 330 -30.73 -44.38 -45.03
N SER A 331 -30.19 -43.54 -45.90
CA SER A 331 -29.51 -42.29 -45.61
C SER A 331 -30.34 -41.38 -44.71
N GLU A 332 -29.86 -41.08 -43.50
CA GLU A 332 -30.36 -39.93 -42.72
C GLU A 332 -29.40 -38.74 -42.87
N ALA A 333 -29.97 -37.69 -43.45
CA ALA A 333 -29.39 -36.40 -43.72
C ALA A 333 -28.97 -35.66 -42.44
N VAL A 334 -27.77 -35.09 -42.48
CA VAL A 334 -27.25 -34.16 -41.48
C VAL A 334 -28.05 -32.85 -41.56
N LYS A 335 -28.85 -32.55 -40.52
CA LYS A 335 -29.50 -31.25 -40.33
C LYS A 335 -28.46 -30.15 -40.09
N GLY A 336 -28.48 -29.13 -40.94
CA GLY A 336 -27.84 -27.84 -40.68
C GLY A 336 -27.19 -27.20 -41.91
N GLN A 337 -27.97 -26.87 -42.94
CA GLN A 337 -27.49 -26.08 -44.09
C GLN A 337 -28.08 -24.64 -44.02
N PRO A 338 -27.26 -23.58 -44.13
CA PRO A 338 -27.71 -22.19 -44.03
C PRO A 338 -28.59 -21.79 -45.23
N THR A 339 -29.67 -21.04 -44.96
CA THR A 339 -30.77 -20.77 -45.91
C THR A 339 -30.61 -19.49 -46.73
N THR A 340 -29.65 -18.61 -46.43
CA THR A 340 -29.38 -17.39 -47.22
C THR A 340 -27.88 -17.16 -47.44
N ARG A 341 -27.51 -16.43 -48.50
CA ARG A 341 -26.10 -16.09 -48.81
C ARG A 341 -25.41 -15.33 -47.67
N PHE A 342 -26.18 -14.58 -46.88
CA PHE A 342 -25.71 -13.89 -45.68
C PHE A 342 -25.49 -14.85 -44.51
N ASP A 343 -26.41 -15.80 -44.28
CA ASP A 343 -26.25 -16.83 -43.25
C ASP A 343 -25.05 -17.75 -43.53
N THR A 344 -24.77 -18.06 -44.80
CA THR A 344 -23.59 -18.84 -45.18
C THR A 344 -22.29 -18.07 -44.92
N LEU A 345 -22.26 -16.78 -45.23
CA LEU A 345 -21.11 -15.90 -44.94
C LEU A 345 -20.91 -15.72 -43.44
N LEU A 346 -21.98 -15.48 -42.68
CA LEU A 346 -21.96 -15.32 -41.23
C LEU A 346 -21.52 -16.62 -40.55
N PHE A 347 -22.01 -17.77 -41.02
CA PHE A 347 -21.57 -19.08 -40.55
C PHE A 347 -20.09 -19.33 -40.91
N GLU A 348 -19.63 -19.02 -42.12
CA GLU A 348 -18.20 -19.14 -42.49
C GLU A 348 -17.28 -18.16 -41.76
N PHE A 349 -17.82 -17.04 -41.25
CA PHE A 349 -17.09 -16.05 -40.47
C PHE A 349 -17.01 -16.40 -38.98
N THR A 350 -18.09 -16.94 -38.41
CA THR A 350 -18.21 -17.25 -36.97
C THR A 350 -17.89 -18.70 -36.62
N SER A 351 -17.99 -19.64 -37.57
CA SER A 351 -17.70 -21.05 -37.36
C SER A 351 -16.21 -21.29 -37.14
N ILE A 352 -15.90 -22.18 -36.18
CA ILE A 352 -14.54 -22.61 -35.81
C ILE A 352 -13.82 -23.33 -36.98
N GLN A 353 -14.60 -23.88 -37.92
CA GLN A 353 -14.11 -24.50 -39.16
C GLN A 353 -14.30 -23.60 -40.40
N GLY A 354 -14.83 -22.39 -40.21
CA GLY A 354 -15.14 -21.45 -41.27
C GLY A 354 -13.89 -20.89 -41.96
N ALA A 355 -13.99 -20.66 -43.27
CA ALA A 355 -12.87 -20.17 -44.08
C ALA A 355 -12.34 -18.79 -43.65
N TYR A 356 -13.16 -17.99 -42.94
CA TYR A 356 -12.82 -16.64 -42.50
C TYR A 356 -12.54 -16.51 -40.99
N HIS A 357 -12.46 -17.62 -40.27
CA HIS A 357 -12.23 -17.63 -38.82
C HIS A 357 -10.94 -16.89 -38.38
N CYS A 358 -9.90 -16.85 -39.22
CA CYS A 358 -8.69 -16.06 -38.95
C CYS A 358 -8.97 -14.54 -38.97
N TYR A 359 -9.88 -14.06 -39.81
CA TYR A 359 -10.28 -12.65 -39.87
C TYR A 359 -11.21 -12.28 -38.72
N TYR A 360 -12.09 -13.20 -38.31
CA TYR A 360 -12.90 -13.05 -37.11
C TYR A 360 -12.01 -12.87 -35.87
N ASN A 361 -10.99 -13.71 -35.68
CA ASN A 361 -10.04 -13.54 -34.57
C ASN A 361 -9.33 -12.18 -34.63
N ALA A 362 -8.83 -11.78 -35.80
CA ALA A 362 -8.17 -10.47 -35.96
C ALA A 362 -9.11 -9.30 -35.66
N PHE A 363 -10.37 -9.36 -36.10
CA PHE A 363 -11.37 -8.31 -35.84
C PHE A 363 -11.63 -8.08 -34.34
N PHE A 364 -11.58 -9.13 -33.52
CA PHE A 364 -11.75 -9.03 -32.07
C PHE A 364 -10.44 -8.83 -31.29
N ASP A 365 -9.29 -9.06 -31.91
CA ASP A 365 -7.99 -8.93 -31.25
C ASP A 365 -7.37 -7.54 -31.52
N LEU A 366 -7.57 -6.95 -32.71
CA LEU A 366 -6.98 -5.65 -33.08
C LEU A 366 -7.42 -4.48 -32.19
N PRO A 367 -8.73 -4.22 -31.97
CA PRO A 367 -9.16 -3.09 -31.15
C PRO A 367 -8.62 -3.17 -29.73
N LYS A 368 -8.43 -4.40 -29.24
CA LYS A 368 -7.85 -4.65 -27.92
C LYS A 368 -6.37 -4.32 -27.87
N LEU A 369 -5.60 -4.75 -28.88
CA LEU A 369 -4.18 -4.43 -28.98
C LEU A 369 -3.96 -2.91 -29.10
N VAL A 370 -4.79 -2.23 -29.89
CA VAL A 370 -4.79 -0.76 -29.98
C VAL A 370 -5.06 -0.14 -28.62
N PHE A 371 -6.08 -0.58 -27.90
CA PHE A 371 -6.37 -0.09 -26.55
C PHE A 371 -5.21 -0.31 -25.56
N GLN A 372 -4.56 -1.48 -25.61
CA GLN A 372 -3.40 -1.78 -24.78
C GLN A 372 -2.20 -0.90 -25.15
N THR A 373 -1.98 -0.64 -26.44
CA THR A 373 -0.97 0.33 -26.92
C THR A 373 -1.29 1.75 -26.44
N THR A 374 -2.54 2.20 -26.50
CA THR A 374 -2.95 3.51 -25.97
C THR A 374 -2.71 3.62 -24.46
N SER A 375 -2.90 2.52 -23.72
CA SER A 375 -2.60 2.47 -22.28
C SER A 375 -1.10 2.62 -22.01
N LEU A 376 -0.24 1.97 -22.81
CA LEU A 376 1.22 2.17 -22.73
C LEU A 376 1.61 3.63 -23.04
N ILE A 377 1.01 4.24 -24.07
CA ILE A 377 1.23 5.66 -24.39
C ILE A 377 0.82 6.55 -23.22
N THR A 378 -0.29 6.23 -22.55
CA THR A 378 -0.74 6.97 -21.36
C THR A 378 0.26 6.84 -20.20
N TYR A 379 0.87 5.67 -20.00
CA TYR A 379 1.91 5.48 -18.98
C TYR A 379 3.20 6.23 -19.31
N LEU A 380 3.56 6.30 -20.60
CA LEU A 380 4.68 7.11 -21.09
C LEU A 380 4.43 8.61 -20.86
N ASP A 381 3.26 9.12 -21.27
CA ASP A 381 2.87 10.53 -21.09
C ASP A 381 2.76 10.94 -19.62
N LYS A 382 2.39 10.00 -18.74
CA LYS A 382 2.35 10.23 -17.27
C LYS A 382 3.70 10.05 -16.57
N GLY A 383 4.77 9.74 -17.29
CA GLY A 383 6.11 9.61 -16.70
C GLY A 383 6.24 8.45 -15.72
N PHE A 384 5.56 7.31 -15.96
CA PHE A 384 5.66 6.15 -15.08
C PHE A 384 7.11 5.64 -14.97
N PRO A 385 7.49 4.99 -13.86
CA PRO A 385 8.83 4.42 -13.70
C PRO A 385 9.20 3.48 -14.86
N LEU A 386 10.41 3.66 -15.42
CA LEU A 386 10.89 2.90 -16.58
C LEU A 386 10.78 1.36 -16.42
N PRO A 387 11.06 0.75 -15.24
CA PRO A 387 10.87 -0.70 -15.08
C PRO A 387 9.44 -1.16 -15.36
N LEU A 388 8.44 -0.36 -14.97
CA LEU A 388 7.03 -0.66 -15.24
C LEU A 388 6.70 -0.51 -16.72
N ILE A 389 7.23 0.53 -17.37
CA ILE A 389 7.04 0.77 -18.80
C ILE A 389 7.63 -0.38 -19.62
N TYR A 390 8.88 -0.77 -19.35
CA TYR A 390 9.54 -1.88 -20.06
C TYR A 390 8.82 -3.21 -19.84
N PHE A 391 8.39 -3.49 -18.60
CA PHE A 391 7.61 -4.68 -18.29
C PHE A 391 6.29 -4.72 -19.07
N PHE A 392 5.56 -3.61 -19.09
CA PHE A 392 4.30 -3.49 -19.83
C PHE A 392 4.51 -3.63 -21.35
N ALA A 393 5.52 -2.94 -21.90
CA ALA A 393 5.88 -2.99 -23.30
C ALA A 393 6.28 -4.41 -23.74
N ALA A 394 7.08 -5.13 -22.94
CA ALA A 394 7.48 -6.51 -23.23
C ALA A 394 6.26 -7.45 -23.30
N LEU A 395 5.36 -7.37 -22.31
CA LEU A 395 4.12 -8.17 -22.32
C LEU A 395 3.22 -7.82 -23.51
N LEU A 396 3.15 -6.54 -23.90
CA LEU A 396 2.37 -6.08 -25.04
C LEU A 396 2.95 -6.61 -26.36
N LEU A 397 4.27 -6.60 -26.51
CA LEU A 397 4.96 -7.17 -27.67
C LEU A 397 4.70 -8.67 -27.80
N ILE A 398 4.77 -9.42 -26.68
CA ILE A 398 4.40 -10.83 -26.66
C ILE A 398 2.93 -11.00 -27.09
N ASN A 399 2.03 -10.12 -26.66
CA ASN A 399 0.61 -10.20 -27.02
C ASN A 399 0.39 -9.94 -28.52
N TRP A 400 1.08 -8.97 -29.11
CA TRP A 400 1.09 -8.72 -30.55
C TRP A 400 1.63 -9.93 -31.33
N LEU A 401 2.74 -10.54 -30.88
CA LEU A 401 3.33 -11.72 -31.51
C LEU A 401 2.41 -12.95 -31.46
N ILE A 402 1.76 -13.19 -30.32
CA ILE A 402 0.79 -14.29 -30.17
C ILE A 402 -0.43 -14.05 -31.08
N SER A 403 -0.92 -12.80 -31.17
CA SER A 403 -2.03 -12.44 -32.06
C SER A 403 -1.68 -12.68 -33.53
N PHE A 404 -0.48 -12.25 -33.94
CA PHE A 404 0.05 -12.50 -35.27
C PHE A 404 0.16 -14.01 -35.55
N TYR A 405 0.71 -14.78 -34.61
CA TYR A 405 0.80 -16.23 -34.73
C TYR A 405 -0.58 -16.89 -34.92
N ARG A 406 -1.58 -16.44 -34.15
CA ARG A 406 -2.96 -16.93 -34.26
C ARG A 406 -3.60 -16.54 -35.59
N PHE A 407 -3.32 -15.35 -36.11
CA PHE A 407 -3.80 -14.90 -37.42
C PHE A 407 -3.24 -15.74 -38.57
N GLN A 408 -1.96 -16.15 -38.50
CA GLN A 408 -1.32 -16.96 -39.56
C GLN A 408 -1.86 -18.40 -39.64
N ARG A 409 -2.45 -18.93 -38.56
CA ARG A 409 -2.95 -20.32 -38.53
C ARG A 409 -4.41 -20.43 -38.93
N ARG A 410 -4.70 -21.40 -39.81
CA ARG A 410 -6.07 -21.78 -40.21
C ARG A 410 -6.76 -22.72 -39.21
N ALA A 411 -5.99 -23.53 -38.48
CA ALA A 411 -6.52 -24.49 -37.53
C ALA A 411 -6.31 -23.98 -36.10
N MET A 412 -7.36 -24.05 -35.28
CA MET A 412 -7.23 -23.88 -33.83
C MET A 412 -6.25 -24.92 -33.29
N ASP A 413 -5.43 -24.50 -32.33
CA ASP A 413 -4.56 -25.41 -31.59
C ASP A 413 -5.42 -26.49 -30.93
N SER A 414 -5.12 -27.78 -31.17
CA SER A 414 -6.01 -28.88 -30.75
C SER A 414 -6.22 -28.93 -29.24
N LYS A 415 -5.27 -28.39 -28.48
CA LYS A 415 -5.32 -28.25 -27.01
C LYS A 415 -5.67 -26.84 -26.52
N LEU A 416 -5.95 -25.90 -27.44
CA LEU A 416 -6.22 -24.48 -27.16
C LEU A 416 -5.14 -23.78 -26.30
N VAL A 417 -3.90 -24.24 -26.32
CA VAL A 417 -2.84 -23.73 -25.42
C VAL A 417 -2.53 -22.28 -25.74
N VAL A 418 -2.31 -21.96 -27.02
CA VAL A 418 -2.02 -20.60 -27.48
C VAL A 418 -3.20 -19.65 -27.20
N THR A 419 -4.43 -20.13 -27.37
CA THR A 419 -5.65 -19.36 -27.11
C THR A 419 -5.81 -19.05 -25.61
N ARG A 420 -5.51 -20.01 -24.73
CA ARG A 420 -5.53 -19.81 -23.27
C ARG A 420 -4.45 -18.82 -22.82
N LEU A 421 -3.23 -18.94 -23.35
CA LEU A 421 -2.14 -18.01 -23.07
C LEU A 421 -2.51 -16.58 -23.48
N PHE A 422 -3.07 -16.39 -24.67
CA PHE A 422 -3.52 -15.08 -25.14
C PHE A 422 -4.54 -14.44 -24.20
N TYR A 423 -5.58 -15.17 -23.80
CA TYR A 423 -6.59 -14.62 -22.87
C TYR A 423 -6.07 -14.41 -21.45
N LEU A 424 -4.98 -15.08 -21.06
CA LEU A 424 -4.30 -14.81 -19.80
C LEU A 424 -3.58 -13.46 -19.82
N PHE A 425 -2.92 -13.10 -20.93
CA PHE A 425 -2.37 -11.75 -21.11
C PHE A 425 -3.47 -10.69 -21.13
N ASP A 426 -4.62 -10.99 -21.72
CA ASP A 426 -5.77 -10.07 -21.75
C ASP A 426 -6.32 -9.78 -20.36
N LEU A 427 -6.42 -10.83 -19.54
CA LEU A 427 -6.76 -10.71 -18.13
C LEU A 427 -5.71 -9.92 -17.36
N PHE A 428 -4.41 -10.12 -17.67
CA PHE A 428 -3.33 -9.34 -17.08
C PHE A 428 -3.53 -7.84 -17.29
N PHE A 429 -3.67 -7.39 -18.53
CA PHE A 429 -3.81 -5.96 -18.82
C PHE A 429 -5.12 -5.35 -18.29
N ALA A 430 -6.21 -6.12 -18.26
CA ALA A 430 -7.50 -5.62 -17.79
C ALA A 430 -7.60 -5.53 -16.26
N VAL A 431 -6.96 -6.45 -15.53
CA VAL A 431 -7.17 -6.64 -14.08
C VAL A 431 -5.89 -6.50 -13.27
N PHE A 432 -4.79 -7.13 -13.70
CA PHE A 432 -3.57 -7.23 -12.92
C PHE A 432 -2.60 -6.06 -13.10
N ALA A 433 -2.58 -5.40 -14.25
CA ALA A 433 -1.64 -4.29 -14.51
C ALA A 433 -1.74 -3.15 -13.47
N PRO A 434 -2.94 -2.68 -13.05
CA PRO A 434 -3.04 -1.70 -11.98
C PRO A 434 -2.54 -2.23 -10.63
N MET A 435 -2.76 -3.52 -10.32
CA MET A 435 -2.24 -4.13 -9.09
C MET A 435 -0.71 -4.22 -9.09
N VAL A 436 -0.08 -4.43 -10.24
CA VAL A 436 1.39 -4.42 -10.36
C VAL A 436 1.94 -3.02 -10.09
N VAL A 437 1.29 -1.96 -10.60
CA VAL A 437 1.68 -0.58 -10.29
C VAL A 437 1.57 -0.30 -8.79
N LEU A 438 0.47 -0.71 -8.15
CA LEU A 438 0.30 -0.56 -6.71
C LEU A 438 1.31 -1.37 -5.89
N ALA A 439 1.61 -2.60 -6.30
CA ALA A 439 2.63 -3.42 -5.67
C ALA A 439 4.01 -2.77 -5.81
N TYR A 440 4.36 -2.28 -7.00
CA TYR A 440 5.60 -1.56 -7.23
C TYR A 440 5.70 -0.32 -6.32
N ALA A 441 4.65 0.49 -6.27
CA ALA A 441 4.60 1.65 -5.38
C ALA A 441 4.77 1.22 -3.92
N TYR A 442 4.08 0.17 -3.46
CA TYR A 442 4.21 -0.36 -2.11
C TYR A 442 5.64 -0.82 -1.76
N TYR A 443 6.33 -1.50 -2.69
CA TYR A 443 7.69 -1.99 -2.45
C TYR A 443 8.77 -0.91 -2.56
N GLN A 444 8.52 0.16 -3.33
CA GLN A 444 9.47 1.25 -3.51
C GLN A 444 9.22 2.42 -2.55
N PHE A 445 8.02 2.53 -1.96
CA PHE A 445 7.69 3.58 -1.01
C PHE A 445 8.50 3.41 0.27
N LYS A 446 9.60 4.16 0.37
CA LYS A 446 10.50 4.14 1.54
C LYS A 446 10.10 5.27 2.48
N MET A 447 9.43 4.92 3.56
CA MET A 447 9.10 5.84 4.63
C MET A 447 9.29 5.10 5.95
N ASP A 448 10.17 5.63 6.80
CA ASP A 448 10.37 5.11 8.15
C ASP A 448 9.12 5.44 8.98
N ARG A 449 8.31 4.41 9.24
CA ARG A 449 7.06 4.56 9.98
C ARG A 449 7.31 4.81 11.45
N ASP A 450 8.39 4.25 12.01
CA ASP A 450 8.74 4.45 13.40
C ASP A 450 9.21 5.90 13.62
N GLU A 451 9.99 6.46 12.67
CA GLU A 451 10.35 7.88 12.68
C GLU A 451 9.11 8.78 12.52
N PHE A 452 8.19 8.42 11.62
CA PHE A 452 6.95 9.16 11.41
C PHE A 452 6.06 9.18 12.66
N ASP A 453 5.74 8.01 13.22
CA ASP A 453 4.89 7.85 14.41
C ASP A 453 5.54 8.53 15.63
N LEU A 454 6.87 8.47 15.74
CA LEU A 454 7.60 9.17 16.79
C LEU A 454 7.48 10.69 16.64
N ARG A 455 7.64 11.23 15.44
CA ARG A 455 7.47 12.67 15.19
C ARG A 455 6.03 13.13 15.43
N GLU A 456 5.04 12.35 14.99
CA GLU A 456 3.62 12.63 15.23
C GLU A 456 3.28 12.65 16.73
N SER A 457 3.84 11.73 17.51
CA SER A 457 3.58 11.63 18.96
C SER A 457 4.42 12.58 19.84
N ALA A 458 5.63 12.95 19.39
CA ALA A 458 6.53 13.80 20.16
C ALA A 458 6.24 15.29 19.96
N LEU A 459 5.85 15.70 18.76
CA LEU A 459 5.54 17.08 18.41
C LEU A 459 4.08 17.42 18.74
N SER A 460 3.76 18.71 18.89
CA SER A 460 2.38 19.15 19.14
C SER A 460 1.40 18.59 18.08
N PRO A 461 0.18 18.16 18.45
CA PRO A 461 -0.78 17.58 17.52
C PRO A 461 -1.00 18.41 16.26
N GLY A 462 -0.97 17.75 15.10
CA GLY A 462 -1.12 18.38 13.78
C GLY A 462 0.09 19.17 13.29
N SER A 463 1.09 19.47 14.14
CA SER A 463 2.30 20.20 13.70
C SER A 463 3.06 19.45 12.62
N TYR A 464 3.22 18.14 12.78
CA TYR A 464 3.90 17.27 11.83
C TYR A 464 2.99 16.84 10.67
N ASP A 465 1.75 16.44 10.92
CA ASP A 465 0.80 15.97 9.87
C ASP A 465 0.68 16.93 8.69
N ARG A 466 0.69 18.24 8.97
CA ARG A 466 0.55 19.28 7.95
C ARG A 466 1.78 19.43 7.05
N ILE A 467 2.94 18.99 7.50
CA ILE A 467 4.21 19.10 6.78
C ILE A 467 4.83 17.75 6.43
N ALA A 468 4.25 16.64 6.91
CA ALA A 468 4.68 15.27 6.65
C ALA A 468 4.92 14.99 5.16
N ARG A 469 4.03 15.50 4.30
CA ARG A 469 4.14 15.37 2.84
C ARG A 469 5.46 15.91 2.28
N LEU A 470 6.05 16.92 2.91
CA LEU A 470 7.29 17.54 2.45
C LEU A 470 8.52 16.64 2.68
N PHE A 471 8.43 15.70 3.62
CA PHE A 471 9.49 14.75 3.93
C PHE A 471 9.44 13.49 3.06
N ALA A 472 8.28 13.17 2.47
CA ALA A 472 8.15 12.07 1.54
C ALA A 472 8.90 12.33 0.23
N ASP A 473 9.22 11.26 -0.51
CA ASP A 473 9.68 11.39 -1.89
C ASP A 473 8.49 11.76 -2.79
N PRO A 474 8.45 13.00 -3.32
CA PRO A 474 7.33 13.46 -4.15
C PRO A 474 7.14 12.63 -5.42
N VAL A 475 8.20 12.03 -5.98
CA VAL A 475 8.10 11.14 -7.15
C VAL A 475 7.29 9.89 -6.80
N GLN A 476 7.54 9.32 -5.62
CA GLN A 476 6.83 8.13 -5.16
C GLN A 476 5.37 8.45 -4.81
N VAL A 477 5.11 9.64 -4.24
CA VAL A 477 3.76 10.12 -3.95
C VAL A 477 2.94 10.28 -5.23
N ASP A 478 3.52 10.87 -6.28
CA ASP A 478 2.82 11.07 -7.56
C ASP A 478 2.57 9.74 -8.28
N VAL A 479 3.53 8.81 -8.31
CA VAL A 479 3.33 7.46 -8.87
C VAL A 479 2.22 6.72 -8.12
N PHE A 480 2.19 6.83 -6.79
CA PHE A 480 1.13 6.23 -5.98
C PHE A 480 -0.23 6.85 -6.30
N ARG A 481 -0.33 8.19 -6.35
CA ARG A 481 -1.55 8.92 -6.69
C ARG A 481 -2.09 8.52 -8.06
N ASP A 482 -1.24 8.54 -9.09
CA ASP A 482 -1.64 8.26 -10.46
C ASP A 482 -1.97 6.77 -10.65
N GLY A 483 -1.24 5.89 -9.98
CA GLY A 483 -1.56 4.46 -9.91
C GLY A 483 -2.96 4.21 -9.33
N PHE A 484 -3.28 4.84 -8.20
CA PHE A 484 -4.61 4.77 -7.60
C PHE A 484 -5.68 5.40 -8.49
N ALA A 485 -5.43 6.57 -9.09
CA ALA A 485 -6.38 7.22 -9.99
C ALA A 485 -6.76 6.30 -11.18
N ASN A 486 -5.80 5.54 -11.70
CA ASN A 486 -6.02 4.56 -12.77
C ASN A 486 -6.80 3.31 -12.33
N THR A 487 -6.77 2.97 -11.03
CA THR A 487 -7.63 1.91 -10.47
C THR A 487 -9.07 2.38 -10.30
N GLN A 488 -9.28 3.65 -9.93
CA GLN A 488 -10.59 4.18 -9.68
C GLN A 488 -11.38 4.38 -10.98
N LEU A 489 -12.68 4.05 -10.96
CA LEU A 489 -13.61 4.28 -12.06
C LEU A 489 -14.07 5.75 -12.07
N THR A 490 -13.12 6.69 -12.06
CA THR A 490 -13.39 8.13 -11.88
C THR A 490 -13.94 8.80 -13.12
N LYS A 491 -13.54 8.34 -14.32
CA LYS A 491 -14.05 8.84 -15.60
C LYS A 491 -14.94 7.80 -16.28
N THR A 492 -16.08 8.27 -16.79
CA THR A 492 -17.06 7.44 -17.53
C THR A 492 -16.44 6.71 -18.71
N SER A 493 -15.45 7.33 -19.37
CA SER A 493 -14.70 6.70 -20.47
C SER A 493 -13.94 5.44 -20.04
N TYR A 494 -13.28 5.47 -18.88
CA TYR A 494 -12.58 4.30 -18.32
C TYR A 494 -13.54 3.20 -17.89
N LEU A 495 -14.70 3.58 -17.35
CA LEU A 495 -15.76 2.63 -17.02
C LEU A 495 -16.26 1.89 -18.26
N ILE A 496 -16.59 2.63 -19.33
CA ILE A 496 -17.04 2.04 -20.60
C ILE A 496 -15.95 1.12 -21.18
N ALA A 497 -14.69 1.57 -21.20
CA ALA A 497 -13.58 0.77 -21.70
C ALA A 497 -13.39 -0.54 -20.89
N LYS A 498 -13.40 -0.45 -19.56
CA LYS A 498 -13.30 -1.63 -18.68
C LYS A 498 -14.50 -2.56 -18.84
N LEU A 499 -15.72 -2.05 -18.97
CA LEU A 499 -16.92 -2.85 -19.23
C LEU A 499 -16.82 -3.58 -20.58
N CYS A 500 -16.41 -2.88 -21.64
CA CYS A 500 -16.21 -3.48 -22.96
C CYS A 500 -15.16 -4.59 -22.93
N LEU A 501 -13.99 -4.34 -22.33
CA LEU A 501 -12.91 -5.32 -22.17
C LEU A 501 -13.36 -6.56 -21.39
N ASN A 502 -14.00 -6.37 -20.24
CA ASN A 502 -14.50 -7.47 -19.43
C ASN A 502 -15.58 -8.28 -20.15
N THR A 503 -16.50 -7.62 -20.86
CA THR A 503 -17.54 -8.28 -21.66
C THR A 503 -16.94 -9.10 -22.81
N LEU A 504 -15.95 -8.54 -23.51
CA LEU A 504 -15.19 -9.25 -24.54
C LEU A 504 -14.47 -10.47 -23.98
N VAL A 505 -13.82 -10.35 -22.82
CA VAL A 505 -13.15 -11.47 -22.15
C VAL A 505 -14.15 -12.58 -21.79
N LEU A 506 -15.29 -12.23 -21.18
CA LEU A 506 -16.35 -13.19 -20.84
C LEU A 506 -16.92 -13.89 -22.07
N TYR A 507 -17.16 -13.16 -23.16
CA TYR A 507 -17.61 -13.73 -24.42
C TYR A 507 -16.61 -14.75 -24.99
N LYS A 508 -15.33 -14.40 -25.00
CA LYS A 508 -14.26 -15.27 -25.50
C LYS A 508 -14.08 -16.52 -24.62
N TRP A 509 -14.15 -16.40 -23.30
CA TRP A 509 -14.11 -17.54 -22.38
C TRP A 509 -15.32 -18.47 -22.53
N LYS A 510 -16.53 -17.92 -22.65
CA LYS A 510 -17.74 -18.71 -22.94
C LYS A 510 -17.55 -19.54 -24.21
N HIS A 511 -17.03 -18.93 -25.27
CA HIS A 511 -16.81 -19.61 -26.54
C HIS A 511 -15.79 -20.77 -26.42
N ILE A 512 -14.70 -20.58 -25.66
CA ILE A 512 -13.74 -21.65 -25.36
C ILE A 512 -14.39 -22.79 -24.59
N ILE A 513 -15.16 -22.48 -23.54
CA ILE A 513 -15.80 -23.48 -22.69
C ILE A 513 -16.78 -24.32 -23.51
N VAL A 514 -17.61 -23.68 -24.33
CA VAL A 514 -18.55 -24.37 -25.23
C VAL A 514 -17.80 -25.30 -26.19
N TYR A 515 -16.69 -24.84 -26.78
CA TYR A 515 -15.88 -25.69 -27.65
C TYR A 515 -15.26 -26.89 -26.93
N LEU A 516 -14.74 -26.69 -25.71
CA LEU A 516 -14.17 -27.79 -24.91
C LEU A 516 -15.23 -28.84 -24.56
N ILE A 517 -16.45 -28.42 -24.24
CA ILE A 517 -17.59 -29.32 -23.98
C ILE A 517 -17.94 -30.11 -25.26
N GLN A 518 -18.01 -29.44 -26.42
CA GLN A 518 -18.28 -30.10 -27.71
C GLN A 518 -17.20 -31.12 -28.09
N GLN A 519 -15.92 -30.79 -27.88
CA GLN A 519 -14.78 -31.70 -28.07
C GLN A 519 -14.89 -32.94 -27.18
N GLN A 520 -15.15 -32.77 -25.88
CA GLN A 520 -15.33 -33.91 -24.97
C GLN A 520 -16.50 -34.81 -25.37
N HIS A 521 -17.61 -34.23 -25.82
CA HIS A 521 -18.76 -35.01 -26.31
C HIS A 521 -18.43 -35.79 -27.58
N LEU A 522 -17.65 -35.22 -28.49
CA LEU A 522 -17.18 -35.91 -29.70
C LEU A 522 -16.22 -37.05 -29.36
N GLU A 523 -15.28 -36.82 -28.45
CA GLU A 523 -14.36 -37.86 -27.96
C GLU A 523 -15.11 -38.99 -27.23
N ALA A 524 -16.11 -38.66 -26.42
CA ALA A 524 -16.95 -39.65 -25.73
C ALA A 524 -17.76 -40.50 -26.72
N LYS A 525 -18.34 -39.88 -27.76
CA LYS A 525 -19.02 -40.60 -28.85
C LYS A 525 -18.05 -41.50 -29.63
N GLN A 526 -16.83 -41.04 -29.92
CA GLN A 526 -15.82 -41.86 -30.60
C GLN A 526 -15.38 -43.06 -29.74
N ARG A 527 -15.26 -42.88 -28.41
CA ARG A 527 -14.98 -43.99 -27.48
C ARG A 527 -16.12 -45.01 -27.39
N GLN A 528 -17.38 -44.57 -27.50
CA GLN A 528 -18.54 -45.47 -27.50
C GLN A 528 -18.69 -46.30 -28.79
N VAL A 529 -18.19 -45.82 -29.93
CA VAL A 529 -18.34 -46.49 -31.23
C VAL A 529 -17.15 -47.43 -31.57
N GLY A 530 -16.12 -47.51 -30.73
CA GLY A 530 -15.02 -48.47 -30.92
C GLY A 530 -14.17 -48.24 -32.18
N LEU A 531 -14.28 -47.08 -32.82
CA LEU A 531 -13.48 -46.71 -33.99
C LEU A 531 -12.07 -46.28 -33.54
N LYS A 532 -11.03 -47.01 -33.97
CA LYS A 532 -9.64 -46.57 -33.87
C LYS A 532 -9.51 -45.20 -34.56
N GLN A 533 -8.83 -44.27 -33.90
CA GLN A 533 -8.55 -42.93 -34.43
C GLN A 533 -8.10 -43.03 -35.89
N PRO A 534 -8.76 -42.36 -36.85
CA PRO A 534 -8.09 -42.09 -38.10
C PRO A 534 -6.86 -41.27 -37.75
N ARG A 535 -5.68 -41.69 -38.25
CA ARG A 535 -4.50 -40.80 -38.34
C ARG A 535 -5.00 -39.48 -38.90
N ALA A 536 -4.48 -38.35 -38.43
CA ALA A 536 -4.84 -37.03 -38.95
C ALA A 536 -4.47 -36.93 -40.44
N SER A 537 -5.30 -37.51 -41.32
CA SER A 537 -5.26 -37.30 -42.74
C SER A 537 -5.68 -35.86 -42.92
N GLN A 538 -4.74 -35.09 -43.45
CA GLN A 538 -4.92 -33.75 -43.95
C GLN A 538 -6.24 -33.67 -44.72
N ILE A 539 -7.28 -33.10 -44.12
CA ILE A 539 -8.36 -32.52 -44.92
C ILE A 539 -7.71 -31.31 -45.58
N ARG A 540 -7.11 -31.52 -46.76
CA ARG A 540 -6.76 -30.46 -47.70
C ARG A 540 -8.07 -29.87 -48.20
N LEU A 541 -8.61 -28.91 -47.47
CA LEU A 541 -9.50 -27.90 -48.05
C LEU A 541 -8.65 -27.04 -49.00
N HIS A 542 -8.49 -27.54 -50.23
CA HIS A 542 -8.03 -26.76 -51.38
C HIS A 542 -9.11 -25.76 -51.77
N GLY A 543 -9.17 -24.64 -51.04
CA GLY A 543 -9.75 -23.40 -51.55
C GLY A 543 -8.64 -22.57 -52.22
N PRO A 544 -8.88 -22.02 -53.43
CA PRO A 544 -7.87 -21.29 -54.19
C PRO A 544 -7.34 -20.10 -53.41
N GLN A 545 -6.06 -19.81 -53.65
CA GLN A 545 -5.28 -18.79 -52.96
C GLN A 545 -6.00 -17.45 -52.85
N ARG A 546 -5.93 -16.84 -51.65
CA ARG A 546 -5.80 -15.38 -51.54
C ARG A 546 -4.58 -15.03 -50.69
N LYS A 547 -3.38 -15.23 -51.26
CA LYS A 547 -2.09 -14.79 -50.68
C LYS A 547 -2.10 -13.28 -50.35
N ARG A 548 -2.84 -12.47 -51.12
CA ARG A 548 -2.91 -11.00 -51.02
C ARG A 548 -3.46 -10.49 -49.67
N HIS A 549 -4.47 -11.15 -49.08
CA HIS A 549 -5.05 -10.71 -47.80
C HIS A 549 -4.26 -11.15 -46.56
N ARG A 550 -3.45 -12.22 -46.67
CA ARG A 550 -2.51 -12.60 -45.60
C ARG A 550 -1.34 -11.63 -45.53
N PHE A 551 -0.85 -11.17 -46.68
CA PHE A 551 0.18 -10.14 -46.75
C PHE A 551 -0.26 -8.85 -46.06
N ALA A 552 -1.47 -8.35 -46.35
CA ALA A 552 -2.01 -7.16 -45.70
C ALA A 552 -2.12 -7.30 -44.17
N GLY A 553 -2.62 -8.44 -43.67
CA GLY A 553 -2.65 -8.69 -42.23
C GLY A 553 -1.26 -8.81 -41.60
N THR A 554 -0.31 -9.45 -42.28
CA THR A 554 1.10 -9.51 -41.83
C THR A 554 1.69 -8.12 -41.67
N VAL A 555 1.56 -7.26 -42.68
CA VAL A 555 2.05 -5.88 -42.63
C VAL A 555 1.45 -5.14 -41.43
N LEU A 556 0.15 -5.29 -41.19
CA LEU A 556 -0.54 -4.61 -40.09
C LEU A 556 -0.07 -5.06 -38.69
N PHE A 557 0.16 -6.36 -38.47
CA PHE A 557 0.67 -6.83 -37.17
C PHE A 557 2.13 -6.43 -36.94
N PHE A 558 2.97 -6.52 -37.97
CA PHE A 558 4.37 -6.07 -37.87
C PHE A 558 4.48 -4.55 -37.72
N SER A 559 3.60 -3.77 -38.37
CA SER A 559 3.58 -2.31 -38.17
C SER A 559 3.16 -1.95 -36.75
N GLY A 560 2.22 -2.69 -36.14
CA GLY A 560 1.85 -2.52 -34.73
C GLY A 560 2.99 -2.84 -33.77
N ILE A 561 3.71 -3.94 -34.00
CA ILE A 561 4.90 -4.31 -33.22
C ILE A 561 5.99 -3.25 -33.35
N ALA A 562 6.33 -2.87 -34.58
CA ALA A 562 7.33 -1.85 -34.87
C ALA A 562 6.95 -0.53 -34.22
N PHE A 563 5.67 -0.13 -34.31
CA PHE A 563 5.17 1.07 -33.66
C PHE A 563 5.36 1.02 -32.14
N VAL A 564 4.97 -0.07 -31.46
CA VAL A 564 5.16 -0.18 -29.99
C VAL A 564 6.64 -0.07 -29.61
N VAL A 565 7.53 -0.77 -30.30
CA VAL A 565 8.98 -0.72 -30.02
C VAL A 565 9.54 0.67 -30.29
N SER A 566 9.35 1.18 -31.50
CA SER A 566 9.90 2.47 -31.93
C SER A 566 9.34 3.61 -31.11
N TYR A 567 8.02 3.66 -30.88
CA TYR A 567 7.39 4.69 -30.05
C TYR A 567 7.97 4.69 -28.64
N THR A 568 8.07 3.53 -28.00
CA THR A 568 8.57 3.43 -26.62
C THR A 568 10.04 3.89 -26.52
N ILE A 569 10.92 3.36 -27.38
CA ILE A 569 12.34 3.67 -27.33
C ILE A 569 12.61 5.13 -27.70
N ILE A 570 12.00 5.62 -28.77
CA ILE A 570 12.22 7.00 -29.24
C ILE A 570 11.67 7.99 -28.22
N SER A 571 10.47 7.73 -27.66
CA SER A 571 9.89 8.64 -26.66
C SER A 571 10.74 8.74 -25.40
N ILE A 572 11.26 7.60 -24.91
CA ILE A 572 12.13 7.58 -23.73
C ILE A 572 13.44 8.32 -24.02
N THR A 573 14.13 7.93 -25.10
CA THR A 573 15.45 8.48 -25.41
C THR A 573 15.41 9.96 -25.77
N SER A 574 14.37 10.41 -26.47
CA SER A 574 14.19 11.82 -26.82
C SER A 574 13.93 12.68 -25.59
N SER A 575 12.96 12.32 -24.75
CA SER A 575 12.65 13.08 -23.53
C SER A 575 13.83 13.12 -22.56
N GLN A 576 14.52 11.99 -22.35
CA GLN A 576 15.70 11.94 -21.48
C GLN A 576 16.83 12.84 -21.97
N ARG A 577 17.05 12.90 -23.29
CA ARG A 577 18.04 13.82 -23.87
C ARG A 577 17.66 15.27 -23.64
N ASN A 578 16.40 15.65 -23.90
CA ASN A 578 15.93 17.03 -23.74
C ASN A 578 15.94 17.48 -22.26
N CYS A 579 15.67 16.56 -21.33
CA CYS A 579 15.65 16.86 -19.90
C CYS A 579 17.00 16.65 -19.18
N ALA A 580 18.03 16.09 -19.82
CA ALA A 580 19.34 15.87 -19.21
C ALA A 580 20.00 17.13 -18.58
N PRO A 581 19.83 18.35 -19.12
CA PRO A 581 20.35 19.56 -18.49
C PRO A 581 19.62 19.94 -17.18
N PHE A 582 18.37 19.50 -17.00
CA PHE A 582 17.50 19.92 -15.90
C PHE A 582 17.41 18.82 -14.84
N GLN A 583 18.42 18.72 -13.98
CA GLN A 583 18.47 17.69 -12.93
C GLN A 583 17.31 17.77 -11.92
N GLN A 584 16.70 18.95 -11.79
CA GLN A 584 15.54 19.19 -10.91
C GLN A 584 14.21 18.74 -11.52
N CYS A 585 14.19 18.38 -12.80
CA CYS A 585 13.06 17.67 -13.39
C CYS A 585 13.09 16.20 -12.96
N ARG A 586 12.35 15.86 -11.91
CA ARG A 586 12.35 14.50 -11.33
C ARG A 586 11.43 13.53 -12.06
N VAL A 587 10.37 14.03 -12.69
CA VAL A 587 9.46 13.24 -13.52
C VAL A 587 9.22 13.98 -14.82
N MET A 588 9.40 13.28 -15.93
CA MET A 588 9.22 13.79 -17.29
C MET A 588 8.21 12.93 -18.05
N SER A 589 7.48 13.55 -18.96
CA SER A 589 6.65 12.86 -19.94
C SER A 589 7.55 12.27 -21.02
N PHE A 590 7.30 11.01 -21.40
CA PHE A 590 8.03 10.36 -22.49
C PHE A 590 7.29 10.57 -23.81
N GLU A 591 7.81 11.46 -24.65
CA GLU A 591 7.17 11.94 -25.88
C GLU A 591 8.03 11.72 -27.11
N TRP A 592 7.37 11.38 -28.22
CA TRP A 592 8.05 11.22 -29.50
C TRP A 592 8.24 12.57 -30.18
N HIS A 593 9.45 13.13 -30.09
CA HIS A 593 9.86 14.29 -30.88
C HIS A 593 10.71 13.87 -32.10
N LEU A 594 10.37 14.36 -33.30
CA LEU A 594 11.01 13.97 -34.57
C LEU A 594 11.86 15.08 -35.22
N GLY A 595 12.09 16.20 -34.54
CA GLY A 595 12.74 17.37 -35.14
C GLY A 595 13.81 18.00 -34.25
N ALA A 596 14.82 18.61 -34.88
CA ALA A 596 15.89 19.37 -34.21
C ALA A 596 15.39 20.66 -33.51
N ASN A 597 14.15 21.08 -33.78
CA ASN A 597 13.56 22.32 -33.26
C ASN A 597 12.73 22.14 -31.98
N ASP A 598 12.49 20.89 -31.53
CA ASP A 598 11.68 20.60 -30.35
C ASP A 598 12.58 20.05 -29.24
N THR A 599 13.37 20.95 -28.66
CA THR A 599 14.40 20.66 -27.64
C THR A 599 13.90 20.86 -26.21
N ALA A 600 12.64 21.24 -26.04
CA ALA A 600 12.13 21.58 -24.72
C ALA A 600 11.95 20.31 -23.86
N CYS A 601 12.29 20.40 -22.58
CA CYS A 601 12.12 19.29 -21.64
C CYS A 601 10.64 19.16 -21.24
N PRO A 602 9.95 18.05 -21.55
CA PRO A 602 8.55 17.85 -21.18
C PRO A 602 8.42 17.45 -19.70
N CYS A 603 8.84 18.34 -18.80
CA CYS A 603 8.84 18.09 -17.38
C CYS A 603 7.42 18.13 -16.79
N ILE A 604 7.11 17.16 -15.93
CA ILE A 604 5.83 17.07 -15.21
C ILE A 604 6.03 17.53 -13.75
N VAL A 605 7.13 17.11 -13.13
CA VAL A 605 7.41 17.36 -11.71
C VAL A 605 8.77 18.04 -11.56
N TYR A 606 8.73 19.31 -11.17
CA TYR A 606 9.92 20.11 -10.87
C TYR A 606 10.11 20.24 -9.37
N ILE A 607 11.24 19.75 -8.85
CA ILE A 607 11.57 19.78 -7.43
C ILE A 607 13.00 20.27 -7.24
N ASP A 608 13.15 21.46 -6.66
CA ASP A 608 14.42 21.96 -6.13
C ASP A 608 14.26 22.30 -4.66
N ARG A 609 14.83 21.44 -3.80
CA ARG A 609 14.68 21.53 -2.35
C ARG A 609 16.03 21.45 -1.68
N ASP A 610 16.27 22.41 -0.81
CA ASP A 610 17.29 22.33 0.22
C ASP A 610 16.60 22.23 1.57
N LEU A 611 16.59 21.01 2.10
CA LEU A 611 15.86 20.73 3.33
C LEU A 611 16.67 21.12 4.58
N MET A 612 17.97 21.41 4.44
CA MET A 612 18.85 21.65 5.59
C MET A 612 19.95 22.67 5.31
N PRO A 613 19.59 23.95 5.12
CA PRO A 613 20.58 25.02 5.13
C PRO A 613 21.27 25.07 6.50
N THR A 614 22.59 25.13 6.52
CA THR A 614 23.40 25.04 7.75
C THR A 614 23.89 26.39 8.25
N THR A 615 23.99 27.40 7.36
CA THR A 615 24.43 28.76 7.69
C THR A 615 23.35 29.79 7.38
N PHE A 616 23.36 30.89 8.11
CA PHE A 616 22.41 31.99 7.88
C PHE A 616 22.55 32.58 6.49
N ASP A 617 23.78 32.72 6.00
CA ASP A 617 24.04 33.26 4.67
C ASP A 617 23.46 32.37 3.56
N GLN A 618 23.63 31.03 3.65
CA GLN A 618 23.02 30.12 2.67
C GLN A 618 21.49 30.23 2.62
N TRP A 619 20.86 30.44 3.78
CA TRP A 619 19.41 30.56 3.88
C TRP A 619 18.89 31.93 3.39
N MET A 620 19.63 32.99 3.72
CA MET A 620 19.29 34.36 3.33
C MET A 620 19.67 34.67 1.88
N ASN A 621 20.65 33.99 1.31
CA ASN A 621 21.13 34.14 -0.06
C ASN A 621 21.10 32.79 -0.80
N PRO A 622 19.91 32.18 -0.96
CA PRO A 622 19.80 30.90 -1.63
C PRO A 622 19.95 31.08 -3.15
N ILE A 623 20.29 29.99 -3.83
CA ILE A 623 20.43 29.95 -5.30
C ILE A 623 19.10 30.37 -5.95
N ASP A 624 19.17 31.31 -6.90
CA ASP A 624 18.03 31.74 -7.70
C ASP A 624 17.76 30.74 -8.82
N VAL A 625 16.56 30.17 -8.82
CA VAL A 625 16.12 29.14 -9.77
C VAL A 625 15.03 29.66 -10.73
N THR A 626 14.75 30.97 -10.73
CA THR A 626 13.70 31.60 -11.54
C THR A 626 13.88 31.31 -13.04
N HIS A 627 15.12 31.43 -13.54
CA HIS A 627 15.42 31.17 -14.94
C HIS A 627 15.27 29.69 -15.31
N GLU A 628 15.76 28.78 -14.47
CA GLU A 628 15.61 27.34 -14.69
C GLU A 628 14.13 26.93 -14.70
N LEU A 629 13.35 27.44 -13.74
CA LEU A 629 11.91 27.24 -13.68
C LEU A 629 11.21 27.75 -14.94
N ALA A 630 11.59 28.92 -15.46
CA ALA A 630 11.03 29.48 -16.69
C ALA A 630 11.29 28.57 -17.91
N GLU A 631 12.52 28.09 -18.08
CA GLU A 631 12.90 27.17 -19.17
C GLU A 631 12.12 25.85 -19.12
N VAL A 632 11.97 25.28 -17.91
CA VAL A 632 11.23 24.04 -17.70
C VAL A 632 9.72 24.24 -17.83
N ALA A 633 9.19 25.41 -17.47
CA ALA A 633 7.77 25.73 -17.57
C ALA A 633 7.32 26.05 -19.00
N ARG A 634 8.23 26.46 -19.89
CA ARG A 634 7.94 26.88 -21.27
C ARG A 634 7.01 25.92 -22.04
N PRO A 635 7.13 24.58 -21.96
CA PRO A 635 6.23 23.65 -22.64
C PRO A 635 4.80 23.57 -22.07
N GLY A 636 4.55 24.14 -20.89
CA GLY A 636 3.24 24.09 -20.23
C GLY A 636 2.87 22.71 -19.66
N ARG A 637 3.87 21.82 -19.45
CA ARG A 637 3.66 20.42 -19.01
C ARG A 637 3.67 20.21 -17.50
N LEU A 638 4.13 21.18 -16.71
CA LEU A 638 4.26 21.03 -15.26
C LEU A 638 2.91 20.78 -14.59
N GLU A 639 2.86 19.72 -13.78
CA GLU A 639 1.73 19.38 -12.89
C GLU A 639 2.09 19.65 -11.42
N THR A 640 3.36 19.49 -11.02
CA THR A 640 3.84 19.68 -9.65
C THR A 640 5.09 20.56 -9.63
N VAL A 641 5.06 21.63 -8.84
CA VAL A 641 6.23 22.50 -8.57
C VAL A 641 6.47 22.58 -7.06
N GLN A 642 7.65 22.15 -6.62
CA GLN A 642 8.07 22.20 -5.23
C GLN A 642 9.44 22.87 -5.11
N ILE A 643 9.48 24.01 -4.43
CA ILE A 643 10.68 24.81 -4.24
C ILE A 643 10.84 25.13 -2.75
N ILE A 644 11.95 24.70 -2.15
CA ILE A 644 12.23 24.87 -0.72
C ILE A 644 13.65 25.41 -0.56
N ASN A 645 13.82 26.57 0.12
CA ASN A 645 15.11 27.23 0.33
C ASN A 645 15.90 27.49 -0.98
N ARG A 646 15.18 27.92 -2.02
CA ARG A 646 15.70 28.40 -3.31
C ARG A 646 14.96 29.68 -3.68
N ALA A 647 15.67 30.67 -4.23
CA ALA A 647 15.03 31.94 -4.57
C ALA A 647 14.20 31.81 -5.85
N VAL A 648 12.92 32.20 -5.74
CA VAL A 648 12.03 32.55 -6.86
C VAL A 648 11.28 33.82 -6.45
N PRO A 649 11.94 34.99 -6.50
CA PRO A 649 11.36 36.24 -6.01
C PRO A 649 10.07 36.61 -6.76
N THR A 650 10.06 36.34 -8.07
CA THR A 650 8.91 36.52 -8.95
C THR A 650 8.64 35.22 -9.71
N LEU A 651 7.40 34.74 -9.68
CA LEU A 651 7.03 33.59 -10.50
C LEU A 651 7.15 33.94 -12.00
N PRO A 652 7.84 33.13 -12.81
CA PRO A 652 8.04 33.41 -14.23
C PRO A 652 6.71 33.30 -15.00
N SER A 653 6.52 34.16 -16.00
CA SER A 653 5.29 34.21 -16.81
C SER A 653 5.01 32.90 -17.56
N GLU A 654 6.05 32.14 -17.89
CA GLU A 654 5.98 30.85 -18.56
C GLU A 654 5.16 29.83 -17.77
N LEU A 655 5.14 29.96 -16.43
CA LEU A 655 4.36 29.10 -15.55
C LEU A 655 2.85 29.26 -15.77
N GLU A 656 2.39 30.41 -16.29
CA GLU A 656 0.99 30.62 -16.67
C GLU A 656 0.53 29.62 -17.75
N ASN A 657 1.45 29.15 -18.60
CA ASN A 657 1.13 28.17 -19.64
C ASN A 657 0.85 26.77 -19.07
N CYS A 658 1.24 26.50 -17.82
CA CYS A 658 1.05 25.20 -17.15
C CYS A 658 -0.39 25.03 -16.63
N ARG A 659 -1.37 24.92 -17.54
CA ARG A 659 -2.80 24.82 -17.19
C ARG A 659 -3.20 23.56 -16.43
N SER A 660 -2.33 22.55 -16.42
CA SER A 660 -2.49 21.29 -15.71
C SER A 660 -1.84 21.30 -14.32
N LEU A 661 -1.29 22.44 -13.87
CA LEU A 661 -0.66 22.57 -12.57
C LEU A 661 -1.66 22.25 -11.45
N GLN A 662 -1.30 21.27 -10.64
CA GLN A 662 -2.08 20.72 -9.53
C GLN A 662 -1.48 21.11 -8.19
N GLU A 663 -0.15 21.25 -8.10
CA GLU A 663 0.53 21.48 -6.84
C GLU A 663 1.59 22.57 -6.99
N LEU A 664 1.52 23.57 -6.10
CA LEU A 664 2.49 24.64 -5.98
C LEU A 664 2.91 24.77 -4.52
N ILE A 665 4.17 24.43 -4.23
CA ILE A 665 4.77 24.50 -2.91
C ILE A 665 5.99 25.43 -2.98
N LEU A 666 5.90 26.57 -2.30
CA LEU A 666 6.95 27.58 -2.21
C LEU A 666 7.26 27.82 -0.73
N ILE A 667 8.44 27.40 -0.27
CA ILE A 667 8.85 27.53 1.13
C ILE A 667 10.20 28.26 1.18
N TYR A 668 10.23 29.42 1.84
CA TYR A 668 11.39 30.30 1.97
C TYR A 668 12.01 30.67 0.62
N THR A 669 11.17 31.03 -0.35
CA THR A 669 11.56 31.29 -1.74
C THR A 669 11.82 32.75 -2.09
N LYS A 670 11.82 33.65 -1.09
CA LYS A 670 11.81 35.12 -1.29
C LYS A 670 10.63 35.64 -2.14
N THR A 671 9.61 34.82 -2.37
CA THR A 671 8.40 35.24 -3.10
C THR A 671 7.57 36.17 -2.22
N GLN A 672 7.50 37.44 -2.62
CA GLN A 672 6.79 38.48 -1.85
C GLN A 672 5.38 38.75 -2.38
N GLU A 673 5.09 38.35 -3.62
CA GLU A 673 3.81 38.58 -4.29
C GLU A 673 3.43 37.36 -5.15
N LEU A 674 2.14 37.04 -5.23
CA LEU A 674 1.61 36.09 -6.20
C LEU A 674 0.98 36.85 -7.38
N PRO A 675 1.43 36.63 -8.63
CA PRO A 675 0.86 37.30 -9.79
C PRO A 675 -0.64 37.03 -9.98
N VAL A 676 -1.35 37.99 -10.57
CA VAL A 676 -2.81 37.90 -10.81
C VAL A 676 -3.19 36.69 -11.67
N TRP A 677 -2.33 36.28 -12.60
CA TRP A 677 -2.57 35.13 -13.47
C TRP A 677 -2.56 33.78 -12.72
N VAL A 678 -2.06 33.71 -11.48
CA VAL A 678 -2.06 32.48 -10.68
C VAL A 678 -3.47 31.92 -10.49
N LYS A 679 -4.50 32.78 -10.50
CA LYS A 679 -5.91 32.36 -10.46
C LYS A 679 -6.29 31.42 -11.61
N SER A 680 -5.61 31.49 -12.75
CA SER A 680 -5.91 30.70 -13.95
C SER A 680 -5.68 29.18 -13.77
N PHE A 681 -5.02 28.75 -12.70
CA PHE A 681 -4.78 27.35 -12.37
C PHE A 681 -6.02 26.61 -11.86
N LYS A 682 -6.89 26.24 -12.80
CA LYS A 682 -8.19 25.58 -12.54
C LYS A 682 -8.09 24.17 -11.92
N HIS A 683 -6.94 23.51 -12.09
CA HIS A 683 -6.68 22.15 -11.60
C HIS A 683 -5.90 22.13 -10.28
N MET A 684 -5.64 23.29 -9.68
CA MET A 684 -4.90 23.38 -8.42
C MET A 684 -5.61 22.59 -7.32
N HIS A 685 -4.88 21.68 -6.68
CA HIS A 685 -5.31 20.84 -5.56
C HIS A 685 -4.60 21.20 -4.26
N HIS A 686 -3.34 21.63 -4.35
CA HIS A 686 -2.49 21.88 -3.20
C HIS A 686 -1.68 23.16 -3.39
N LEU A 687 -1.99 24.19 -2.60
CA LEU A 687 -1.25 25.45 -2.57
C LEU A 687 -0.63 25.64 -1.19
N HIS A 688 0.71 25.71 -1.14
CA HIS A 688 1.46 25.94 0.08
C HIS A 688 2.49 27.04 -0.18
N VAL A 689 2.32 28.18 0.48
CA VAL A 689 3.27 29.30 0.43
C VAL A 689 3.73 29.60 1.86
N GLU A 690 5.03 29.56 2.10
CA GLU A 690 5.63 29.90 3.37
C GLU A 690 6.79 30.88 3.15
N SER A 691 6.68 32.08 3.72
CA SER A 691 7.66 33.15 3.61
C SER A 691 8.48 33.32 4.88
N ASN A 692 9.68 33.88 4.73
CA ASN A 692 10.44 34.40 5.87
C ASN A 692 9.78 35.71 6.30
N PHE A 693 9.01 35.68 7.38
CA PHE A 693 8.16 36.80 7.78
C PHE A 693 8.94 38.00 8.34
N LEU A 694 10.22 37.84 8.71
CA LEU A 694 11.06 38.96 9.16
C LEU A 694 11.72 39.69 7.99
N HIS A 695 12.22 38.95 7.00
CA HIS A 695 13.07 39.53 5.96
C HIS A 695 12.40 39.65 4.60
N TYR A 696 11.50 38.72 4.25
CA TYR A 696 10.82 38.65 2.97
C TYR A 696 9.35 38.26 3.14
N PRO A 697 8.54 39.05 3.88
CA PRO A 697 7.15 38.70 4.11
C PRO A 697 6.34 38.78 2.82
N LEU A 698 5.33 37.91 2.71
CA LEU A 698 4.34 38.02 1.65
C LEU A 698 3.50 39.29 1.86
N HIS A 699 3.58 40.24 0.93
CA HIS A 699 2.97 41.57 1.05
C HIS A 699 1.57 41.61 0.43
N THR A 700 1.42 41.07 -0.77
CA THR A 700 0.21 41.23 -1.57
C THR A 700 -0.29 39.90 -2.11
N LEU A 701 -1.59 39.70 -1.99
CA LEU A 701 -2.33 38.62 -2.66
C LEU A 701 -3.46 39.25 -3.48
N PRO A 702 -3.66 38.85 -4.75
CA PRO A 702 -4.80 39.30 -5.52
C PRO A 702 -6.12 38.95 -4.82
N LEU A 703 -7.04 39.91 -4.67
CA LEU A 703 -8.31 39.70 -3.95
C LEU A 703 -9.20 38.63 -4.59
N ASP A 704 -9.04 38.40 -5.90
CA ASP A 704 -9.76 37.41 -6.68
C ASP A 704 -8.95 36.12 -6.95
N LEU A 705 -7.81 35.93 -6.27
CA LEU A 705 -6.86 34.83 -6.49
C LEU A 705 -7.53 33.44 -6.53
N PHE A 706 -8.52 33.21 -5.68
CA PHE A 706 -9.15 31.89 -5.52
C PHE A 706 -10.42 31.68 -6.36
N SER A 707 -10.85 32.68 -7.14
CA SER A 707 -12.13 32.68 -7.87
C SER A 707 -12.30 31.51 -8.86
N GLU A 708 -11.21 31.05 -9.46
CA GLU A 708 -11.22 29.96 -10.46
C GLU A 708 -10.70 28.60 -9.92
N MET A 709 -10.14 28.56 -8.70
CA MET A 709 -9.48 27.38 -8.11
C MET A 709 -10.46 26.40 -7.44
N LYS A 710 -11.52 25.99 -8.16
CA LYS A 710 -12.62 25.18 -7.60
C LYS A 710 -12.22 23.79 -7.10
N GLN A 711 -11.04 23.30 -7.47
CA GLN A 711 -10.54 21.97 -7.12
C GLN A 711 -9.55 21.97 -5.95
N LEU A 712 -9.28 23.14 -5.37
CA LEU A 712 -8.32 23.30 -4.29
C LEU A 712 -8.80 22.58 -3.02
N ARG A 713 -7.95 21.72 -2.46
CA ARG A 713 -8.25 20.89 -1.28
C ARG A 713 -7.41 21.27 -0.08
N PHE A 714 -6.15 21.59 -0.31
CA PHE A 714 -5.21 21.99 0.73
C PHE A 714 -4.69 23.38 0.44
N MET A 715 -4.82 24.28 1.41
CA MET A 715 -4.27 25.63 1.36
C MET A 715 -3.51 25.92 2.65
N ARG A 716 -2.24 26.35 2.51
CA ARG A 716 -1.42 26.83 3.61
C ARG A 716 -0.69 28.11 3.26
N PHE A 717 -0.81 29.11 4.13
CA PHE A 717 -0.04 30.33 4.10
C PHE A 717 0.69 30.52 5.44
N GLY A 718 2.02 30.49 5.41
CA GLY A 718 2.89 30.70 6.56
C GLY A 718 3.73 31.97 6.40
N GLY A 719 3.75 32.83 7.43
CA GLY A 719 4.51 34.07 7.40
C GLY A 719 3.96 35.23 6.53
N PRO A 720 2.65 35.36 6.20
CA PRO A 720 2.13 36.53 5.49
C PRO A 720 2.00 37.73 6.44
N ALA A 721 3.09 38.10 7.11
CA ALA A 721 3.07 39.06 8.20
C ALA A 721 2.72 40.49 7.76
N ALA A 722 2.95 40.83 6.49
CA ALA A 722 2.66 42.14 5.92
C ALA A 722 1.28 42.22 5.22
N LEU A 723 0.53 41.12 5.16
CA LEU A 723 -0.74 41.05 4.46
C LEU A 723 -1.87 41.66 5.32
N GLN A 724 -2.49 42.74 4.85
CA GLN A 724 -3.57 43.44 5.58
C GLN A 724 -4.95 42.80 5.40
N GLU A 725 -5.21 42.24 4.22
CA GLU A 725 -6.47 41.60 3.85
C GLU A 725 -6.20 40.27 3.14
N PHE A 726 -6.97 39.24 3.48
CA PHE A 726 -6.86 37.92 2.84
C PHE A 726 -7.93 37.76 1.74
N PRO A 727 -7.60 37.21 0.57
CA PRO A 727 -8.56 37.04 -0.53
C PRO A 727 -9.79 36.22 -0.14
N SER A 728 -10.92 36.48 -0.79
CA SER A 728 -12.17 35.75 -0.53
C SER A 728 -12.00 34.26 -0.82
N LEU A 729 -12.45 33.42 0.14
CA LEU A 729 -12.49 31.97 0.01
C LEU A 729 -13.75 31.45 -0.71
N GLN A 730 -14.63 32.37 -1.15
CA GLN A 730 -15.89 32.02 -1.75
C GLN A 730 -15.68 31.20 -3.04
N GLY A 731 -16.37 30.07 -3.14
CA GLY A 731 -16.29 29.18 -4.30
C GLY A 731 -15.32 28.00 -4.15
N LEU A 732 -14.51 27.97 -3.09
CA LEU A 732 -13.60 26.86 -2.76
C LEU A 732 -14.33 25.65 -2.13
N ARG A 733 -15.33 25.10 -2.82
CA ARG A 733 -16.22 24.04 -2.31
C ARG A 733 -15.52 22.70 -2.02
N GLN A 734 -14.29 22.53 -2.49
CA GLN A 734 -13.49 21.31 -2.31
C GLN A 734 -12.41 21.45 -1.22
N LEU A 735 -12.29 22.62 -0.60
CA LEU A 735 -11.27 22.88 0.41
C LEU A 735 -11.53 22.02 1.65
N THR A 736 -10.56 21.19 2.02
CA THR A 736 -10.61 20.31 3.19
C THR A 736 -9.71 20.79 4.32
N THR A 737 -8.61 21.47 3.98
CA THR A 737 -7.62 21.95 4.95
C THR A 737 -7.25 23.40 4.64
N PHE A 738 -7.46 24.28 5.62
CA PHE A 738 -7.03 25.67 5.57
C PHE A 738 -6.14 25.99 6.77
N VAL A 739 -4.91 26.42 6.49
CA VAL A 739 -3.89 26.71 7.49
C VAL A 739 -3.33 28.10 7.26
N LEU A 740 -3.51 28.99 8.22
CA LEU A 740 -2.94 30.33 8.23
C LEU A 740 -2.02 30.47 9.45
N SER A 741 -0.80 30.96 9.26
CA SER A 741 0.17 31.06 10.35
C SER A 741 0.99 32.34 10.22
N LEU A 742 1.14 33.10 11.31
CA LEU A 742 1.85 34.38 11.37
C LEU A 742 1.24 35.50 10.47
N PRO A 743 -0.09 35.69 10.41
CA PRO A 743 -0.69 36.80 9.69
C PRO A 743 -0.69 38.09 10.55
N HIS A 744 0.49 38.61 10.91
CA HIS A 744 0.60 39.69 11.90
C HIS A 744 -0.24 40.93 11.54
N SER A 745 -0.16 41.43 10.30
CA SER A 745 -0.90 42.64 9.87
C SER A 745 -2.37 42.40 9.51
N LEU A 746 -2.88 41.16 9.60
CA LEU A 746 -4.22 40.83 9.16
C LEU A 746 -5.26 41.34 10.16
N THR A 747 -6.22 42.12 9.67
CA THR A 747 -7.25 42.76 10.51
C THR A 747 -8.51 41.90 10.68
N ALA A 748 -8.79 41.02 9.72
CA ALA A 748 -9.94 40.11 9.75
C ALA A 748 -9.64 38.81 9.00
N LEU A 749 -10.22 37.70 9.48
CA LEU A 749 -10.23 36.44 8.72
C LEU A 749 -11.31 36.50 7.62
N PRO A 750 -11.07 35.85 6.46
CA PRO A 750 -12.05 35.79 5.38
C PRO A 750 -13.30 35.01 5.83
N ALA A 751 -14.46 35.34 5.23
CA ALA A 751 -15.69 34.62 5.47
C ALA A 751 -15.57 33.14 5.05
N PHE A 752 -16.20 32.24 5.81
CA PHE A 752 -16.15 30.80 5.58
C PHE A 752 -17.34 30.27 4.75
N ASP A 753 -18.09 31.16 4.11
CA ASP A 753 -19.26 30.83 3.32
C ASP A 753 -18.91 29.91 2.14
N GLY A 754 -19.65 28.81 2.02
CA GLY A 754 -19.48 27.82 0.95
C GLY A 754 -18.32 26.83 1.17
N LEU A 755 -17.68 26.84 2.33
CA LEU A 755 -16.62 25.89 2.72
C LEU A 755 -17.15 24.63 3.44
N GLU A 756 -18.24 24.04 2.93
CA GLU A 756 -18.93 22.92 3.61
C GLU A 756 -18.05 21.67 3.79
N ARG A 757 -17.00 21.50 2.98
CA ARG A 757 -16.07 20.34 3.03
C ARG A 757 -14.85 20.57 3.92
N LEU A 758 -14.68 21.77 4.49
CA LEU A 758 -13.53 22.08 5.32
C LEU A 758 -13.56 21.21 6.57
N ALA A 759 -12.53 20.39 6.74
CA ALA A 759 -12.38 19.46 7.85
C ALA A 759 -11.37 19.95 8.88
N THR A 760 -10.35 20.71 8.45
CA THR A 760 -9.30 21.24 9.32
C THR A 760 -9.14 22.73 9.10
N LEU A 761 -9.34 23.51 10.17
CA LEU A 761 -9.05 24.94 10.22
C LEU A 761 -8.00 25.20 11.29
N PHE A 762 -6.88 25.79 10.88
CA PHE A 762 -5.77 26.11 11.78
C PHE A 762 -5.35 27.56 11.57
N VAL A 763 -5.36 28.33 12.66
CA VAL A 763 -4.84 29.70 12.68
C VAL A 763 -3.84 29.81 13.83
N ALA A 764 -2.68 30.41 13.55
CA ALA A 764 -1.68 30.69 14.57
C ALA A 764 -1.10 32.09 14.43
N ASP A 765 -0.89 32.76 15.57
CA ASP A 765 -0.30 34.10 15.66
C ASP A 765 -1.11 35.19 14.92
N ALA A 766 -2.45 35.15 15.03
CA ALA A 766 -3.38 36.14 14.48
C ALA A 766 -3.70 37.22 15.53
N THR A 767 -2.68 37.98 15.93
CA THR A 767 -2.73 38.93 17.06
C THR A 767 -3.62 40.14 16.82
N HIS A 768 -3.89 40.52 15.56
CA HIS A 768 -4.72 41.70 15.22
C HIS A 768 -6.06 41.35 14.59
N VAL A 769 -6.48 40.09 14.68
CA VAL A 769 -7.84 39.66 14.32
C VAL A 769 -8.71 39.72 15.58
N PRO A 770 -9.60 40.72 15.74
CA PRO A 770 -10.36 40.90 16.98
C PRO A 770 -11.53 39.93 17.11
N ARG A 771 -11.96 39.27 16.02
CA ARG A 771 -13.20 38.48 15.96
C ARG A 771 -13.05 37.30 15.02
N LEU A 772 -13.76 36.20 15.30
CA LEU A 772 -13.89 35.07 14.37
C LEU A 772 -15.15 35.25 13.50
N PRO A 773 -15.09 34.98 12.19
CA PRO A 773 -16.28 34.86 11.36
C PRO A 773 -17.09 33.61 11.75
N SER A 774 -18.36 33.56 11.36
CA SER A 774 -19.23 32.45 11.74
C SER A 774 -18.70 31.11 11.24
N LEU A 775 -18.75 30.10 12.10
CA LEU A 775 -18.30 28.74 11.81
C LEU A 775 -19.46 27.85 11.31
N GLN A 776 -20.72 28.31 11.39
CA GLN A 776 -21.91 27.59 10.93
C GLN A 776 -21.83 27.02 9.50
N PRO A 777 -21.19 27.69 8.51
CA PRO A 777 -21.02 27.10 7.18
C PRO A 777 -20.16 25.82 7.14
N LEU A 778 -19.35 25.57 8.16
CA LEU A 778 -18.34 24.51 8.21
C LEU A 778 -18.91 23.15 8.68
N LYS A 779 -19.84 22.59 7.89
CA LYS A 779 -20.59 21.37 8.26
C LYS A 779 -19.75 20.11 8.49
N ASN A 780 -18.55 20.01 7.90
CA ASN A 780 -17.67 18.85 8.02
C ASN A 780 -16.43 19.10 8.88
N LEU A 781 -16.42 20.16 9.68
CA LEU A 781 -15.29 20.50 10.55
C LEU A 781 -15.02 19.34 11.52
N LYS A 782 -13.76 18.91 11.60
CA LYS A 782 -13.28 17.84 12.50
C LYS A 782 -12.18 18.30 13.42
N SER A 783 -11.40 19.29 12.99
CA SER A 783 -10.29 19.86 13.74
C SER A 783 -10.29 21.39 13.63
N PHE A 784 -10.23 22.05 14.77
CA PHE A 784 -10.14 23.51 14.88
C PHE A 784 -9.02 23.90 15.83
N SER A 785 -8.12 24.80 15.43
CA SER A 785 -7.01 25.20 16.30
C SER A 785 -6.70 26.68 16.18
N LEU A 786 -6.66 27.35 17.35
CA LEU A 786 -6.06 28.67 17.56
C LEU A 786 -4.84 28.50 18.48
N LEU A 787 -3.65 28.69 17.92
CA LEU A 787 -2.38 28.46 18.60
C LEU A 787 -1.54 29.73 18.72
N ARG A 788 -0.70 29.80 19.75
CA ARG A 788 0.11 30.99 20.09
C ARG A 788 -0.79 32.22 20.27
N ARG A 789 -0.32 33.43 19.94
CA ARG A 789 -1.02 34.71 20.15
C ARG A 789 -2.23 34.88 19.24
N ASN A 790 -3.42 35.06 19.82
CA ASN A 790 -4.64 35.35 19.08
C ASN A 790 -5.47 36.34 19.91
N ALA A 791 -5.79 37.52 19.37
CA ALA A 791 -6.52 38.56 20.11
C ALA A 791 -7.88 38.07 20.65
N VAL A 792 -8.58 37.22 19.89
CA VAL A 792 -9.88 36.64 20.28
C VAL A 792 -9.86 35.87 21.61
N CYS A 793 -8.67 35.44 22.06
CA CYS A 793 -8.49 34.67 23.29
C CYS A 793 -8.40 35.53 24.56
N CYS A 794 -8.12 36.83 24.42
CA CYS A 794 -7.83 37.72 25.54
C CYS A 794 -8.62 39.04 25.47
N ASN A 795 -9.18 39.40 24.31
CA ASN A 795 -10.00 40.60 24.15
C ASN A 795 -11.47 40.46 24.64
N GLY A 796 -11.83 39.29 25.18
CA GLY A 796 -13.17 38.98 25.69
C GLY A 796 -14.15 38.39 24.67
N PHE A 797 -13.78 38.20 23.40
CA PHE A 797 -14.65 37.62 22.37
C PHE A 797 -15.03 36.16 22.69
N VAL A 798 -14.03 35.30 22.91
CA VAL A 798 -14.22 33.87 23.20
C VAL A 798 -14.48 33.62 24.69
N THR A 799 -13.65 34.19 25.56
CA THR A 799 -13.66 33.91 27.01
C THR A 799 -14.73 34.69 27.77
N GLY A 800 -15.33 35.70 27.14
CA GLY A 800 -16.28 36.62 27.77
C GLY A 800 -15.67 37.66 28.71
N ARG A 801 -14.39 37.49 29.08
CA ARG A 801 -13.62 38.40 29.95
C ARG A 801 -12.44 38.96 29.17
N CYS A 802 -12.31 40.28 29.15
CA CYS A 802 -11.16 40.92 28.56
C CYS A 802 -10.01 40.95 29.58
N ASP A 803 -8.89 40.34 29.22
CA ASP A 803 -7.63 40.38 29.97
C ASP A 803 -6.48 40.75 29.02
N LEU A 804 -6.26 42.06 28.86
CA LEU A 804 -5.17 42.59 28.03
C LEU A 804 -3.79 42.35 28.64
N THR A 805 -3.70 41.85 29.87
CA THR A 805 -2.43 41.50 30.52
C THR A 805 -1.96 40.10 30.13
N ASP A 806 -2.83 39.29 29.54
CA ASP A 806 -2.48 37.98 28.98
C ASP A 806 -1.45 38.12 27.86
N PHE A 807 -0.47 37.21 27.82
CA PHE A 807 0.55 37.14 26.78
C PHE A 807 -0.04 37.14 25.35
N GLN A 808 -1.24 36.58 25.19
CA GLN A 808 -2.01 36.53 23.95
C GLN A 808 -2.32 37.93 23.37
N CYS A 809 -2.46 38.95 24.22
CA CYS A 809 -2.84 40.33 23.86
C CYS A 809 -1.70 41.35 24.05
N LYS A 810 -0.56 40.93 24.59
CA LYS A 810 0.58 41.85 24.77
C LYS A 810 1.11 42.28 23.39
N PRO A 811 1.15 43.59 23.08
CA PRO A 811 1.68 44.07 21.81
C PRO A 811 3.19 43.85 21.73
N ARG A 812 3.71 43.50 20.54
CA ARG A 812 5.16 43.59 20.27
C ARG A 812 5.58 45.04 20.04
N VAL A 813 6.89 45.26 19.94
CA VAL A 813 7.46 46.54 19.53
C VAL A 813 6.91 46.87 18.14
N ASP A 814 6.34 48.07 17.99
CA ASP A 814 5.73 48.58 16.75
C ASP A 814 4.42 47.90 16.28
N GLU A 815 3.76 47.11 17.13
CA GLU A 815 2.42 46.56 16.85
C GLU A 815 1.29 47.39 17.48
N PRO A 816 0.12 47.51 16.82
CA PRO A 816 -1.05 48.14 17.42
C PRO A 816 -1.54 47.39 18.66
N VAL A 817 -2.04 48.14 19.64
CA VAL A 817 -2.56 47.59 20.89
C VAL A 817 -3.86 46.83 20.63
N VAL A 818 -4.03 45.66 21.26
CA VAL A 818 -5.29 44.91 21.22
C VAL A 818 -6.33 45.57 22.13
N GLU A 819 -7.52 45.80 21.60
CA GLU A 819 -8.64 46.40 22.35
C GLU A 819 -9.69 45.35 22.75
N CYS A 820 -10.36 45.58 23.89
CA CYS A 820 -11.48 44.76 24.32
C CYS A 820 -12.68 44.90 23.38
N VAL A 821 -13.39 43.80 23.12
CA VAL A 821 -14.63 43.81 22.34
C VAL A 821 -15.85 43.51 23.20
N SER A 822 -17.00 44.12 22.87
CA SER A 822 -18.30 43.86 23.50
C SER A 822 -19.02 42.66 22.90
N GLU A 823 -18.77 42.36 21.63
CA GLU A 823 -19.31 41.20 20.92
C GLU A 823 -18.77 39.90 21.53
N ARG A 824 -19.56 38.83 21.44
CA ARG A 824 -19.23 37.50 21.95
C ARG A 824 -19.38 36.47 20.84
N ILE A 825 -18.61 35.40 20.92
CA ILE A 825 -18.77 34.26 20.02
C ILE A 825 -20.20 33.73 20.09
N ASP A 826 -20.77 33.39 18.93
CA ASP A 826 -22.10 32.78 18.86
C ASP A 826 -22.12 31.47 19.67
N PRO A 827 -23.13 31.24 20.53
CA PRO A 827 -23.23 30.00 21.29
C PRO A 827 -23.21 28.73 20.42
N GLN A 828 -23.76 28.77 19.21
CA GLN A 828 -23.75 27.66 18.26
C GLN A 828 -22.35 27.40 17.71
N ASP A 829 -21.58 28.46 17.44
CA ASP A 829 -20.19 28.33 16.99
C ASP A 829 -19.30 27.77 18.11
N LEU A 830 -19.51 28.21 19.35
CA LEU A 830 -18.80 27.67 20.50
C LEU A 830 -19.15 26.19 20.75
N GLN A 831 -20.42 25.81 20.58
CA GLN A 831 -20.85 24.40 20.63
C GLN A 831 -20.19 23.57 19.53
N LEU A 832 -20.10 24.10 18.31
CA LEU A 832 -19.43 23.43 17.19
C LEU A 832 -17.95 23.19 17.52
N ILE A 833 -17.21 24.21 18.01
CA ILE A 833 -15.81 24.06 18.40
C ILE A 833 -15.64 22.98 19.48
N ASN A 834 -16.48 23.00 20.51
CA ASN A 834 -16.42 22.03 21.60
C ASN A 834 -16.77 20.58 21.17
N SER A 835 -17.48 20.42 20.04
CA SER A 835 -17.85 19.11 19.49
C SER A 835 -16.75 18.44 18.66
N VAL A 836 -15.71 19.19 18.26
CA VAL A 836 -14.61 18.71 17.41
C VAL A 836 -13.30 18.61 18.17
N ASN A 837 -12.28 17.96 17.59
CA ASN A 837 -10.94 18.01 18.16
C ASN A 837 -10.44 19.45 18.09
N HIS A 838 -10.26 20.11 19.23
CA HIS A 838 -9.94 21.53 19.23
C HIS A 838 -8.83 21.91 20.17
N PHE A 839 -8.15 22.98 19.79
CA PHE A 839 -7.20 23.69 20.64
C PHE A 839 -7.59 25.17 20.63
N LEU A 840 -8.29 25.61 21.67
CA LEU A 840 -8.82 26.96 21.78
C LEU A 840 -8.14 27.69 22.93
N CYS A 841 -7.39 28.76 22.63
CA CYS A 841 -6.88 29.70 23.63
C CYS A 841 -6.06 29.07 24.75
N SER A 842 -5.17 28.13 24.43
CA SER A 842 -4.32 27.50 25.45
C SER A 842 -3.29 28.46 26.02
N VAL A 843 -3.09 28.35 27.34
CA VAL A 843 -2.20 29.18 28.14
C VAL A 843 -0.79 28.63 28.28
N ASN A 844 -0.52 27.39 27.82
CA ASN A 844 0.77 26.72 28.05
C ASN A 844 1.91 27.18 27.11
N LEU A 845 1.63 28.03 26.12
CA LEU A 845 2.60 28.50 25.12
C LEU A 845 2.79 30.02 25.25
N THR A 846 3.66 30.43 26.18
CA THR A 846 3.88 31.84 26.55
C THR A 846 5.14 32.47 25.93
N SER A 847 5.70 31.86 24.88
CA SER A 847 6.92 32.34 24.22
C SER A 847 6.61 32.78 22.80
N ASP A 848 7.19 33.91 22.39
CA ASP A 848 6.92 34.51 21.08
C ASP A 848 7.59 33.68 19.99
N VAL A 849 6.96 33.58 18.83
CA VAL A 849 7.59 32.90 17.68
C VAL A 849 8.81 33.70 17.21
N SER A 850 8.82 35.02 17.42
CA SER A 850 9.98 35.87 17.13
C SER A 850 11.21 35.54 17.98
N ASP A 851 11.03 34.95 19.17
CA ASP A 851 12.13 34.65 20.10
C ASP A 851 13.01 33.48 19.63
N SER A 852 12.46 32.63 18.75
CA SER A 852 13.14 31.47 18.18
C SER A 852 13.47 31.64 16.70
N GLU A 853 13.11 32.77 16.08
CA GLU A 853 13.32 32.94 14.65
C GLU A 853 14.82 32.97 14.33
N PRO A 854 15.28 32.28 13.27
CA PRO A 854 16.70 32.19 13.00
C PRO A 854 17.34 33.56 12.74
N ARG A 855 18.41 33.84 13.48
CA ARG A 855 19.33 34.96 13.28
C ARG A 855 20.76 34.42 13.17
N PHE A 856 21.65 35.19 12.56
CA PHE A 856 23.08 34.88 12.45
C PHE A 856 23.71 34.39 13.76
N GLU A 857 23.36 35.01 14.90
CA GLU A 857 23.84 34.60 16.22
C GLU A 857 23.34 33.18 16.58
N SER A 858 22.04 32.93 16.45
CA SER A 858 21.41 31.65 16.79
C SER A 858 21.80 30.49 15.87
N THR A 859 22.32 30.79 14.68
CA THR A 859 22.70 29.82 13.65
C THR A 859 24.21 29.58 13.64
N ASP A 860 24.98 30.56 13.19
CA ASP A 860 26.39 30.42 12.85
C ASP A 860 27.25 30.46 14.12
N THR A 861 26.89 31.35 15.05
CA THR A 861 27.65 31.52 16.30
C THR A 861 27.34 30.39 17.29
N LEU A 862 26.06 30.09 17.55
CA LEU A 862 25.67 29.06 18.52
C LEU A 862 25.75 27.64 17.95
N CYS A 863 25.16 27.41 16.76
CA CYS A 863 25.08 26.06 16.20
C CYS A 863 26.27 25.70 15.32
N GLY A 864 26.89 26.69 14.64
CA GLY A 864 28.10 26.49 13.83
C GLY A 864 27.98 25.34 12.83
N GLY A 865 26.80 25.17 12.23
CA GLY A 865 26.51 24.09 11.27
C GLY A 865 26.35 22.68 11.87
N VAL A 866 26.43 22.51 13.20
CA VAL A 866 26.37 21.18 13.84
C VAL A 866 24.98 20.91 14.42
N LYS A 867 24.31 19.91 13.86
CA LYS A 867 22.97 19.46 14.29
C LYS A 867 23.03 18.82 15.69
N TYR A 868 21.96 18.97 16.47
CA TYR A 868 21.78 18.39 17.81
C TYR A 868 22.73 18.89 18.91
N ARG A 869 23.60 19.87 18.59
CA ARG A 869 24.43 20.56 19.56
C ARG A 869 23.56 21.26 20.61
N GLN A 870 24.02 21.23 21.86
CA GLN A 870 23.44 22.03 22.94
C GLN A 870 23.77 23.51 22.72
N CYS A 871 22.78 24.38 22.80
CA CYS A 871 22.96 25.83 22.67
C CYS A 871 22.25 26.56 23.82
N ALA A 872 22.62 27.80 24.07
CA ALA A 872 21.95 28.67 25.03
C ALA A 872 21.62 29.99 24.35
N TYR A 873 20.33 30.34 24.30
CA TYR A 873 19.83 31.55 23.66
C TYR A 873 18.76 32.20 24.54
N ASN A 874 18.81 33.53 24.68
CA ASN A 874 17.89 34.30 25.54
C ASN A 874 17.74 33.74 26.97
N GLY A 875 18.83 33.26 27.57
CA GLY A 875 18.84 32.69 28.92
C GLY A 875 18.20 31.31 29.06
N ARG A 876 17.86 30.64 27.95
CA ARG A 876 17.31 29.28 27.92
C ARG A 876 18.25 28.34 27.19
N THR A 877 18.34 27.11 27.69
CA THR A 877 19.03 26.02 26.99
C THR A 877 18.12 25.50 25.87
N GLY A 878 18.71 25.23 24.71
CA GLY A 878 18.02 24.74 23.52
C GLY A 878 18.85 23.70 22.77
N ILE A 879 18.31 23.28 21.63
CA ILE A 879 18.92 22.33 20.70
C ILE A 879 19.12 22.96 19.32
N CYS A 880 20.28 22.72 18.71
CA CYS A 880 20.50 23.08 17.32
C CYS A 880 19.72 22.15 16.40
N TYR A 881 18.60 22.63 15.85
CA TYR A 881 17.70 21.83 15.02
C TYR A 881 17.14 22.67 13.87
N ASN A 882 16.72 21.97 12.81
CA ASN A 882 16.01 22.58 11.69
C ASN A 882 14.53 22.23 11.82
N GLY A 883 13.80 23.12 12.49
CA GLY A 883 12.33 23.10 12.49
C GLY A 883 11.80 23.74 11.21
N ARG A 884 10.69 23.22 10.69
CA ARG A 884 9.95 23.82 9.55
C ARG A 884 10.77 24.03 8.26
N MET A 885 11.85 23.28 8.03
CA MET A 885 12.75 23.48 6.89
C MET A 885 13.50 24.83 6.92
N GLN A 886 13.61 25.48 8.08
CA GLN A 886 14.40 26.70 8.26
C GLN A 886 15.91 26.38 8.27
N VAL A 887 16.76 27.40 8.37
CA VAL A 887 18.18 27.19 8.70
C VAL A 887 18.35 26.51 10.06
N LEU A 888 19.40 25.71 10.19
CA LEU A 888 19.83 25.16 11.46
C LEU A 888 20.08 26.28 12.47
N HIS A 889 19.25 26.36 13.51
CA HIS A 889 19.33 27.38 14.55
C HIS A 889 19.09 26.77 15.93
N CYS A 890 19.38 27.56 16.96
CA CYS A 890 19.11 27.19 18.35
C CYS A 890 17.60 27.26 18.66
N ASP A 891 16.92 26.11 18.66
CA ASP A 891 15.53 26.00 19.08
C ASP A 891 15.45 25.91 20.62
N ILE A 892 14.65 26.80 21.22
CA ILE A 892 14.49 26.93 22.68
C ILE A 892 13.11 26.51 23.19
N PHE A 893 12.26 25.90 22.35
CA PHE A 893 10.93 25.45 22.75
C PHE A 893 10.92 24.02 23.33
N GLY A 894 11.99 23.26 23.12
CA GLY A 894 12.21 21.96 23.75
C GLY A 894 11.42 20.80 23.12
N GLU A 895 10.50 21.05 22.17
CA GLU A 895 9.80 19.99 21.43
C GLU A 895 10.77 19.13 20.64
N TYR A 896 11.71 19.75 19.93
CA TYR A 896 12.73 19.04 19.16
C TYR A 896 13.79 18.39 20.04
N GLU A 897 14.09 18.96 21.22
CA GLU A 897 14.93 18.31 22.21
C GLU A 897 14.28 17.01 22.70
N LYS A 898 13.00 17.09 23.09
CA LYS A 898 12.20 15.94 23.52
C LYS A 898 12.11 14.89 22.41
N LEU A 899 11.86 15.30 21.17
CA LEU A 899 11.87 14.43 20.00
C LEU A 899 13.22 13.71 19.88
N ARG A 900 14.35 14.43 19.89
CA ARG A 900 15.68 13.83 19.69
C ARG A 900 16.07 12.91 20.85
N ARG A 901 15.73 13.24 22.10
CA ARG A 901 15.92 12.34 23.24
C ARG A 901 15.15 11.04 23.05
N LEU A 902 13.92 11.10 22.53
CA LEU A 902 13.13 9.91 22.22
C LEU A 902 13.69 9.11 21.04
N GLU A 903 14.19 9.79 20.00
CA GLU A 903 14.90 9.16 18.87
C GLU A 903 16.11 8.36 19.37
N ILE A 904 16.97 8.98 20.19
CA ILE A 904 18.15 8.34 20.79
C ILE A 904 17.74 7.18 21.70
N ALA A 905 16.75 7.39 22.56
CA ALA A 905 16.30 6.38 23.52
C ALA A 905 15.67 5.15 22.84
N ARG A 906 15.04 5.33 21.67
CA ARG A 906 14.38 4.27 20.91
C ARG A 906 15.26 3.71 19.78
N GLY A 907 16.40 4.32 19.50
CA GLY A 907 17.25 3.96 18.35
C GLY A 907 16.57 4.19 17.00
N ILE A 908 15.69 5.20 16.92
CA ILE A 908 14.92 5.55 15.72
C ILE A 908 15.53 6.81 15.09
N GLY A 909 15.60 6.85 13.76
CA GLY A 909 16.19 7.96 13.01
C GLY A 909 17.72 7.87 12.88
N PRO A 910 18.42 8.99 12.58
CA PRO A 910 19.85 8.96 12.32
C PRO A 910 20.64 8.58 13.58
N PRO A 911 21.75 7.81 13.44
CA PRO A 911 22.59 7.40 14.56
C PRO A 911 23.07 8.61 15.34
N CYS A 912 23.15 8.48 16.67
CA CYS A 912 23.53 9.59 17.52
C CYS A 912 25.05 9.79 17.54
N ASP A 913 25.48 11.05 17.52
CA ASP A 913 26.87 11.43 17.69
C ASP A 913 27.21 11.44 19.20
N PRO A 914 28.10 10.56 19.69
CA PRO A 914 28.38 10.44 21.11
C PRO A 914 29.17 11.62 21.70
N VAL A 915 29.75 12.47 20.86
CA VAL A 915 30.44 13.70 21.27
C VAL A 915 29.43 14.84 21.38
N VAL A 916 28.67 15.09 20.31
CA VAL A 916 27.74 16.22 20.23
C VAL A 916 26.48 15.99 21.04
N GLU A 917 25.95 14.76 21.05
CA GLU A 917 24.64 14.40 21.60
C GLU A 917 24.73 13.74 22.98
N LYS A 918 25.89 13.81 23.63
CA LYS A 918 26.10 13.28 24.98
C LYS A 918 25.09 13.85 25.98
N TRP A 919 24.78 15.14 25.87
CA TRP A 919 23.81 15.84 26.73
C TRP A 919 22.35 15.39 26.49
N LEU A 920 22.08 14.76 25.34
CA LEU A 920 20.78 14.16 25.00
C LEU A 920 20.65 12.71 25.48
N GLY A 921 21.73 12.13 26.02
CA GLY A 921 21.77 10.74 26.50
C GLY A 921 22.39 9.76 25.51
N CYS A 922 23.06 10.23 24.45
CA CYS A 922 23.83 9.38 23.55
C CYS A 922 25.01 8.76 24.31
N LYS A 923 25.17 7.44 24.22
CA LYS A 923 26.25 6.69 24.88
C LYS A 923 27.35 6.37 23.88
N VAL A 924 28.61 6.48 24.32
CA VAL A 924 29.75 5.94 23.57
C VAL A 924 29.61 4.42 23.56
N THR A 925 29.34 3.82 22.40
CA THR A 925 29.49 2.37 22.23
C THR A 925 30.98 2.07 22.34
N ALA A 926 31.41 1.43 23.44
CA ALA A 926 32.75 0.87 23.53
C ALA A 926 32.85 -0.23 22.45
N ASN A 927 33.74 -0.03 21.47
CA ASN A 927 34.08 -1.06 20.48
C ASN A 927 34.70 -2.29 21.14
#